data_AF-A0A534U9G6-F1
#
_entry.id   AF-A0A534U9G6-F1
#
_cell.length_a   1.000
_cell.length_b   1.000
_cell.length_c   1.000
_cell.angle_alpha   90.00
_cell.angle_beta   90.00
_cell.angle_gamma   90.00
#
_symmetry.space_group_name_H-M   'P 1'
#
loop_
_entity.id
_entity.type
_entity.pdbx_description
1 polymer ?
#
loop_
_entity_poly.entity_id
_entity_poly.type
_entity_poly.pdbx_seq_one_letter_code
_entity_poly.pdbx_strand_id
1 'polypeptide(L)'
;MADASQSKGEQKLRIPGIPTPEPKESLERLRAIKVKETRSFMISASREGFAEAPEIITDPDEVVEIELEDGSRFWTSRQRLCDEVLRGTVQRSADGAMAVPSSLPLRSPSRGTVGSLLIKTLRFFKIDVPQMAARKISKLLEDRTLEHGANLFQCSVSADFGLSDPGTIPTDQPILLFLHGTASSTQGSFGEYWKNERRTLRQALFAPYQGHVYALEHRTLTESPITNVIALVKKLPIGARLHLIAHSRGGLLGEILSRADMADNRDPFDSHDLEFFKKNDRQGQRGNLGELNRLLKEKRIRVERFVRVGCPARGTSLASERLDLYLSVIFNLIQKVPVLQAAIIGTAYDIFSELIMAIAKERSDPSVLPGLEAMVPTSLLISVLNRPGRAVGGELRVIAGDVEGANLATALGTLLTDPLYLGDNDLVVDTASMFGGAERRDGARYSFHQGSQVSHFRYFVNEDSAARVVKAIARKPDEQDGFVDFSVRSIDAGVAPYKRDEGRSQPVVFLLPGIMGSHLAIGDNRIWIDPLDLAFGGLSQLDIKAERVWAEAPVSMAYGNLVKFLAHSHEVVPFPYDWRISLLAEANRLADAIESKLTEAEPRNHPVHIIAHSMGGLLARAMIGTHPETWARLCKHPDARLIMLGTPNGGSFIVPLVFTGRESMVMQLAMVDFSNNQAELLEILRFYPGLMQMLPVTEGDFDFFSAETWRRLRAVDDQNREWIAPDP
;
A
#
# COMPACT_ATOMS: atom_id res chain seq x y z
N MET A 1 15.61 15.21 18.32
CA MET A 1 16.67 14.53 17.55
C MET A 1 17.95 14.55 18.38
N ALA A 2 18.24 13.46 19.10
CA ALA A 2 19.57 13.11 19.62
C ALA A 2 19.42 11.83 20.46
N ASP A 3 19.31 10.66 19.81
CA ASP A 3 19.79 9.39 20.41
C ASP A 3 19.83 8.19 19.41
N ALA A 4 20.07 8.43 18.13
CA ALA A 4 20.04 7.38 17.10
C ALA A 4 21.43 6.95 16.59
N SER A 5 22.53 7.36 17.24
CA SER A 5 23.89 7.12 16.72
C SER A 5 24.72 6.07 17.48
N GLN A 6 24.16 5.33 18.45
CA GLN A 6 24.92 4.34 19.24
C GLN A 6 24.45 2.90 18.99
N SER A 7 24.81 2.30 17.84
CA SER A 7 24.88 0.84 17.69
C SER A 7 25.58 0.35 16.41
N LYS A 8 26.48 1.13 15.78
CA LYS A 8 27.17 0.70 14.54
C LYS A 8 28.39 -0.23 14.77
N GLY A 9 28.72 -0.55 16.02
CA GLY A 9 29.87 -1.39 16.38
C GLY A 9 29.50 -2.83 16.71
N GLU A 10 30.49 -3.62 17.12
CA GLU A 10 30.28 -4.95 17.67
C GLU A 10 29.30 -4.92 18.85
N GLN A 11 28.35 -5.86 18.88
CA GLN A 11 27.35 -5.95 19.94
C GLN A 11 27.47 -7.28 20.68
N LYS A 12 27.49 -7.21 22.02
CA LYS A 12 27.38 -8.39 22.89
C LYS A 12 25.94 -8.86 22.99
N LEU A 13 25.70 -10.14 22.69
CA LEU A 13 24.39 -10.81 22.81
C LEU A 13 24.47 -11.96 23.82
N ARG A 14 23.51 -12.04 24.72
CA ARG A 14 23.27 -13.18 25.61
C ARG A 14 22.21 -14.09 25.00
N ILE A 15 22.57 -15.32 24.68
CA ILE A 15 21.67 -16.26 23.99
C ILE A 15 21.07 -17.26 25.01
N PRO A 16 19.74 -17.38 25.12
CA PRO A 16 19.09 -18.28 26.08
C PRO A 16 19.01 -19.72 25.55
N GLY A 17 20.18 -20.34 25.33
CA GLY A 17 20.27 -21.65 24.70
C GLY A 17 21.66 -22.26 24.71
N ILE A 18 21.77 -23.48 24.17
CA ILE A 18 23.04 -24.20 24.06
C ILE A 18 23.61 -24.08 22.65
N PRO A 19 24.94 -23.90 22.49
CA PRO A 19 25.59 -24.03 21.19
C PRO A 19 25.36 -25.42 20.62
N THR A 20 25.01 -25.53 19.33
CA THR A 20 24.98 -26.82 18.64
C THR A 20 26.39 -27.25 18.24
N PRO A 21 26.79 -28.54 18.43
CA PRO A 21 28.19 -28.97 18.36
C PRO A 21 28.90 -28.82 17.00
N GLU A 22 28.17 -28.74 15.88
CA GLU A 22 28.78 -28.58 14.56
C GLU A 22 27.95 -27.62 13.70
N PRO A 23 28.56 -26.52 13.18
CA PRO A 23 27.99 -25.84 12.03
C PRO A 23 27.93 -26.85 10.90
N LYS A 24 26.80 -26.98 10.20
CA LYS A 24 26.78 -27.75 8.95
C LYS A 24 27.89 -27.17 8.07
N GLU A 25 28.86 -27.99 7.69
CA GLU A 25 29.99 -27.58 6.86
C GLU A 25 29.49 -26.67 5.74
N SER A 26 30.27 -25.63 5.47
CA SER A 26 30.07 -24.69 4.37
C SER A 26 29.94 -25.47 3.07
N LEU A 27 28.72 -25.87 2.75
CA LEU A 27 28.36 -26.25 1.41
C LEU A 27 28.66 -25.00 0.59
N GLU A 28 29.56 -25.11 -0.38
CA GLU A 28 29.56 -24.22 -1.53
C GLU A 28 28.20 -24.42 -2.24
N ARG A 29 27.14 -23.88 -1.65
CA ARG A 29 25.76 -24.24 -1.98
C ARG A 29 25.41 -23.79 -3.39
N LEU A 30 25.95 -22.65 -3.83
CA LEU A 30 26.18 -22.28 -5.23
C LEU A 30 27.40 -21.35 -5.33
N ARG A 31 28.12 -21.34 -6.45
CA ARG A 31 29.31 -20.49 -6.72
C ARG A 31 29.04 -18.96 -6.73
N ALA A 32 27.87 -18.49 -6.29
CA ALA A 32 27.45 -17.09 -6.39
C ALA A 32 27.84 -16.24 -5.16
N ILE A 33 27.79 -16.81 -3.95
CA ILE A 33 28.20 -16.15 -2.69
C ILE A 33 28.91 -17.15 -1.77
N LYS A 34 29.82 -16.66 -0.91
CA LYS A 34 30.41 -17.50 0.14
C LYS A 34 29.62 -17.29 1.43
N VAL A 35 28.89 -18.32 1.84
CA VAL A 35 28.14 -18.35 3.10
C VAL A 35 28.90 -19.21 4.09
N LYS A 36 29.28 -18.64 5.23
CA LYS A 36 29.88 -19.36 6.35
C LYS A 36 29.00 -19.23 7.58
N GLU A 37 28.40 -20.33 8.00
CA GLU A 37 27.78 -20.42 9.32
C GLU A 37 28.88 -20.28 10.38
N THR A 38 28.77 -19.26 11.22
CA THR A 38 29.77 -19.01 12.27
C THR A 38 29.36 -19.66 13.58
N ARG A 39 28.06 -19.65 13.90
CA ARG A 39 27.51 -20.11 15.18
C ARG A 39 26.06 -20.55 15.01
N SER A 40 25.64 -21.56 15.76
CA SER A 40 24.23 -21.99 15.85
C SER A 40 23.90 -22.33 17.30
N PHE A 41 22.68 -21.96 17.72
CA PHE A 41 22.17 -22.15 19.05
C PHE A 41 20.79 -22.80 19.01
N MET A 42 20.58 -23.79 19.88
CA MET A 42 19.26 -24.33 20.18
C MET A 42 18.70 -23.59 21.40
N ILE A 43 17.57 -22.92 21.22
CA ILE A 43 16.96 -22.07 22.24
C ILE A 43 16.03 -22.91 23.13
N SER A 44 16.10 -22.71 24.45
CA SER A 44 15.28 -23.43 25.42
C SER A 44 14.38 -22.47 26.20
N ALA A 45 13.11 -22.83 26.37
CA ALA A 45 12.15 -22.06 27.17
C ALA A 45 12.32 -22.30 28.68
N SER A 46 12.84 -23.46 29.09
CA SER A 46 13.04 -23.84 30.49
C SER A 46 14.31 -23.20 31.06
N ARG A 47 14.15 -22.22 31.96
CA ARG A 47 15.24 -21.65 32.77
C ARG A 47 15.78 -22.61 33.83
N GLU A 48 15.13 -23.75 34.06
CA GLU A 48 15.55 -24.72 35.07
C GLU A 48 16.66 -25.63 34.53
N GLY A 49 17.91 -25.19 34.69
CA GLY A 49 19.07 -26.10 34.69
C GLY A 49 20.30 -25.70 33.88
N PHE A 50 20.28 -24.60 33.13
CA PHE A 50 21.42 -24.25 32.27
C PHE A 50 22.34 -23.21 32.91
N ALA A 51 23.64 -23.53 32.92
CA ALA A 51 24.75 -22.61 33.22
C ALA A 51 24.64 -21.32 32.40
N GLU A 52 25.26 -20.24 32.88
CA GLU A 52 25.21 -18.88 32.32
C GLU A 52 24.99 -18.82 30.80
N ALA A 53 23.93 -18.12 30.38
CA ALA A 53 23.57 -17.96 28.98
C ALA A 53 24.80 -17.49 28.16
N PRO A 54 25.21 -18.20 27.10
CA PRO A 54 26.42 -17.87 26.37
C PRO A 54 26.41 -16.44 25.84
N GLU A 55 27.49 -15.71 26.10
CA GLU A 55 27.74 -14.38 25.56
C GLU A 55 28.53 -14.47 24.26
N ILE A 56 28.02 -13.82 23.21
CA ILE A 56 28.70 -13.72 21.92
C ILE A 56 28.89 -12.26 21.50
N ILE A 57 30.03 -11.99 20.87
CA ILE A 57 30.28 -10.72 20.18
C ILE A 57 29.93 -10.92 18.70
N THR A 58 29.05 -10.06 18.19
CA THR A 58 28.54 -10.15 16.82
C THR A 58 28.89 -8.92 16.01
N ASP A 59 29.22 -9.14 14.74
CA ASP A 59 29.54 -8.08 13.77
C ASP A 59 28.24 -7.49 13.18
N PRO A 60 28.11 -6.17 13.03
CA PRO A 60 26.91 -5.52 12.48
C PRO A 60 26.46 -6.03 11.12
N ASP A 61 27.34 -6.65 10.34
CA ASP A 61 27.04 -7.17 9.02
C ASP A 61 26.89 -8.71 8.98
N GLU A 62 26.84 -9.39 10.13
CA GLU A 62 26.37 -10.78 10.21
C GLU A 62 24.86 -10.85 9.91
N VAL A 63 24.44 -11.93 9.23
CA VAL A 63 23.03 -12.25 9.02
C VAL A 63 22.61 -13.32 10.02
N VAL A 64 21.41 -13.18 10.57
CA VAL A 64 20.85 -14.08 11.57
C VAL A 64 19.62 -14.78 10.99
N GLU A 65 19.62 -16.11 11.01
CA GLU A 65 18.44 -16.95 10.79
C GLU A 65 17.75 -17.21 12.13
N ILE A 66 16.45 -16.97 12.18
CA ILE A 66 15.57 -17.26 13.31
C ILE A 66 14.60 -18.36 12.86
N GLU A 67 14.72 -19.56 13.41
CA GLU A 67 13.75 -20.65 13.22
C GLU A 67 12.82 -20.69 14.44
N LEU A 68 11.51 -20.68 14.18
CA LEU A 68 10.47 -20.77 15.20
C LEU A 68 10.02 -22.23 15.38
N GLU A 69 9.37 -22.55 16.50
CA GLU A 69 8.90 -23.92 16.78
C GLU A 69 7.90 -24.45 15.74
N ASP A 70 7.12 -23.57 15.10
CA ASP A 70 6.19 -23.95 14.04
C ASP A 70 6.88 -24.22 12.68
N GLY A 71 8.22 -24.16 12.64
CA GLY A 71 9.04 -24.37 11.47
C GLY A 71 9.28 -23.12 10.61
N SER A 72 8.63 -21.98 10.93
CA SER A 72 8.82 -20.75 10.18
C SER A 72 10.24 -20.20 10.34
N ARG A 73 10.81 -19.64 9.27
CA ARG A 73 12.19 -19.12 9.25
C ARG A 73 12.29 -17.69 8.74
N PHE A 74 13.10 -16.87 9.39
CA PHE A 74 13.35 -15.49 8.99
C PHE A 74 14.83 -15.20 8.96
N TRP A 75 15.26 -14.38 8.01
CA TRP A 75 16.63 -13.87 7.96
C TRP A 75 16.61 -12.37 8.08
N THR A 76 17.52 -11.84 8.89
CA THR A 76 17.71 -10.40 8.99
C THR A 76 19.14 -10.06 9.38
N SER A 77 19.55 -8.80 9.19
CA SER A 77 20.86 -8.35 9.67
C SER A 77 20.90 -8.33 11.20
N ARG A 78 22.07 -8.62 11.79
CA ARG A 78 22.30 -8.50 13.24
C ARG A 78 21.93 -7.11 13.75
N GLN A 79 22.21 -6.08 12.96
CA GLN A 79 21.83 -4.71 13.25
C GLN A 79 20.33 -4.56 13.48
N ARG A 80 19.53 -5.01 12.50
CA ARG A 80 18.07 -4.95 12.56
C ARG A 80 17.49 -5.81 13.67
N LEU A 81 18.02 -7.01 13.90
CA LEU A 81 17.62 -7.85 15.02
C LEU A 81 17.66 -7.05 16.33
N CYS A 82 18.75 -6.34 16.59
CA CYS A 82 18.89 -5.54 17.81
C CYS A 82 18.03 -4.29 17.83
N ASP A 83 17.94 -3.59 16.68
CA ASP A 83 17.23 -2.33 16.56
C ASP A 83 15.70 -2.48 16.50
N GLU A 84 15.17 -3.65 16.19
CA GLU A 84 13.73 -3.81 15.95
C GLU A 84 13.15 -4.95 16.77
N VAL A 85 13.74 -6.13 16.70
CA VAL A 85 13.22 -7.32 17.38
C VAL A 85 13.53 -7.31 18.88
N LEU A 86 14.71 -6.83 19.27
CA LEU A 86 15.15 -6.82 20.67
C LEU A 86 14.84 -5.51 21.41
N ARG A 87 14.50 -4.40 20.73
CA ARG A 87 14.27 -3.11 21.39
C ARG A 87 13.13 -3.13 22.41
N GLY A 88 12.14 -4.00 22.25
CA GLY A 88 10.99 -4.11 23.15
C GLY A 88 11.17 -5.04 24.36
N THR A 89 12.30 -5.73 24.48
CA THR A 89 12.43 -6.93 25.34
C THR A 89 13.64 -6.91 26.28
N VAL A 90 14.41 -5.81 26.31
CA VAL A 90 15.75 -5.81 26.93
C VAL A 90 15.83 -4.87 28.14
N GLN A 91 16.01 -5.46 29.33
CA GLN A 91 16.84 -4.86 30.38
C GLN A 91 18.29 -4.86 29.88
N ARG A 92 18.85 -3.70 29.52
CA ARG A 92 20.29 -3.59 29.25
C ARG A 92 21.02 -3.87 30.56
N SER A 93 21.90 -4.87 30.60
CA SER A 93 22.77 -5.08 31.75
C SER A 93 23.84 -3.99 31.81
N ALA A 94 24.42 -3.76 33.00
CA ALA A 94 25.43 -2.72 33.24
C ALA A 94 26.71 -2.87 32.38
N ASP A 95 26.91 -4.05 31.77
CA ASP A 95 28.03 -4.40 30.88
C ASP A 95 27.75 -4.17 29.38
N GLY A 96 26.56 -3.67 29.03
CA GLY A 96 26.16 -3.37 27.64
C GLY A 96 25.72 -4.58 26.81
N ALA A 97 25.60 -5.78 27.40
CA ALA A 97 25.06 -6.96 26.70
C ALA A 97 23.54 -6.88 26.50
N MET A 98 23.06 -7.32 25.33
CA MET A 98 21.62 -7.44 25.03
C MET A 98 21.17 -8.89 25.16
N ALA A 99 20.17 -9.14 26.00
CA ALA A 99 19.57 -10.47 26.13
C ALA A 99 18.64 -10.75 24.95
N VAL A 100 18.87 -11.85 24.25
CA VAL A 100 17.94 -12.37 23.25
C VAL A 100 16.82 -13.11 24.00
N PRO A 101 15.53 -12.86 23.69
CA PRO A 101 14.45 -13.58 24.35
C PRO A 101 14.36 -15.02 23.83
N SER A 102 13.89 -15.94 24.65
CA SER A 102 13.58 -17.32 24.23
C SER A 102 12.27 -17.42 23.44
N SER A 103 11.46 -16.35 23.46
CA SER A 103 10.18 -16.28 22.78
C SER A 103 9.92 -14.87 22.24
N LEU A 104 9.26 -14.78 21.10
CA LEU A 104 8.82 -13.51 20.51
C LEU A 104 7.39 -13.21 21.00
N PRO A 105 7.11 -12.04 21.59
CA PRO A 105 5.78 -11.71 22.10
C PRO A 105 4.77 -11.56 20.95
N LEU A 106 3.71 -12.35 20.92
CA LEU A 106 2.66 -12.28 19.91
C LEU A 106 1.84 -11.01 20.10
N ARG A 107 1.91 -10.05 19.18
CA ARG A 107 1.16 -8.79 19.28
C ARG A 107 -0.06 -8.81 18.36
N SER A 108 -1.20 -8.35 18.87
CA SER A 108 -2.43 -8.10 18.12
C SER A 108 -2.81 -6.62 18.25
N PRO A 109 -3.24 -5.96 17.16
CA PRO A 109 -3.63 -4.56 17.18
C PRO A 109 -4.82 -4.25 18.11
N SER A 110 -5.69 -5.24 18.39
CA SER A 110 -6.89 -5.05 19.24
C SER A 110 -6.72 -5.51 20.70
N ARG A 111 -5.73 -6.36 20.99
CA ARG A 111 -5.61 -7.03 22.31
C ARG A 111 -4.22 -6.91 22.96
N GLY A 112 -3.28 -6.18 22.37
CA GLY A 112 -1.91 -6.11 22.87
C GLY A 112 -1.18 -7.45 22.69
N THR A 113 -0.43 -7.90 23.70
CA THR A 113 0.28 -9.19 23.63
C THR A 113 -0.68 -10.36 23.91
N VAL A 114 -0.89 -11.25 22.95
CA VAL A 114 -1.85 -12.38 23.03
C VAL A 114 -1.17 -13.74 23.30
N GLY A 115 0.16 -13.75 23.43
CA GLY A 115 0.95 -14.94 23.75
C GLY A 115 2.42 -14.75 23.41
N SER A 116 3.16 -15.84 23.21
CA SER A 116 4.52 -15.79 22.67
C SER A 116 4.79 -16.97 21.74
N LEU A 117 5.68 -16.76 20.76
CA LEU A 117 6.13 -17.81 19.85
C LEU A 117 7.58 -18.17 20.19
N LEU A 118 7.81 -19.45 20.52
CA LEU A 118 9.12 -19.93 20.94
C LEU A 118 10.10 -19.90 19.78
N ILE A 119 11.28 -19.34 20.03
CA ILE A 119 12.41 -19.46 19.12
C ILE A 119 12.96 -20.86 19.32
N LYS A 120 13.15 -21.60 18.23
CA LYS A 120 13.71 -22.96 18.23
C LYS A 120 15.21 -22.93 17.99
N THR A 121 15.67 -22.24 16.96
CA THR A 121 17.11 -22.07 16.70
C THR A 121 17.48 -20.67 16.23
N LEU A 122 18.68 -20.24 16.59
CA LEU A 122 19.34 -19.04 16.06
C LEU A 122 20.64 -19.42 15.36
N ARG A 123 20.80 -19.04 14.10
CA ARG A 123 22.06 -19.26 13.36
C ARG A 123 22.63 -17.96 12.84
N PHE A 124 23.94 -17.81 12.94
CA PHE A 124 24.68 -16.63 12.53
C PHE A 124 25.54 -16.96 11.32
N PHE A 125 25.48 -16.10 10.31
CA PHE A 125 26.18 -16.28 9.03
C PHE A 125 27.05 -15.06 8.73
N LYS A 126 28.30 -15.35 8.35
CA LYS A 126 29.14 -14.39 7.62
C LYS A 126 28.98 -14.66 6.13
N ILE A 127 28.55 -13.62 5.42
CA ILE A 127 28.31 -13.68 3.98
C ILE A 127 29.29 -12.72 3.32
N ASP A 128 30.07 -13.25 2.39
CA ASP A 128 30.87 -12.45 1.47
C ASP A 128 30.13 -12.33 0.14
N VAL A 129 29.73 -11.10 -0.18
CA VAL A 129 28.81 -10.77 -1.27
C VAL A 129 29.56 -9.94 -2.32
N PRO A 130 29.89 -10.51 -3.48
CA PRO A 130 30.37 -9.72 -4.62
C PRO A 130 29.32 -8.70 -5.06
N GLN A 131 29.72 -7.60 -5.69
CA GLN A 131 28.77 -6.66 -6.29
C GLN A 131 27.77 -7.38 -7.22
N MET A 132 26.48 -7.02 -7.10
CA MET A 132 25.35 -7.59 -7.86
C MET A 132 25.05 -9.07 -7.58
N ALA A 133 25.49 -9.63 -6.45
CA ALA A 133 25.20 -11.02 -6.12
C ALA A 133 23.69 -11.29 -6.03
N ALA A 134 22.92 -10.40 -5.39
CA ALA A 134 21.46 -10.55 -5.30
C ALA A 134 20.81 -10.70 -6.68
N ARG A 135 21.26 -9.94 -7.68
CA ARG A 135 20.77 -10.04 -9.07
C ARG A 135 21.18 -11.35 -9.74
N LYS A 136 22.41 -11.83 -9.52
CA LYS A 136 22.88 -13.12 -10.05
C LYS A 136 22.12 -14.30 -9.45
N ILE A 137 21.94 -14.32 -8.13
CA ILE A 137 21.18 -15.37 -7.42
C ILE A 137 19.71 -15.33 -7.85
N SER A 138 19.11 -14.13 -7.96
CA SER A 138 17.75 -13.98 -8.46
C SER A 138 17.58 -14.55 -9.87
N LYS A 139 18.55 -14.33 -10.76
CA LYS A 139 18.52 -14.92 -12.10
C LYS A 139 18.54 -16.44 -12.06
N LEU A 140 19.40 -17.03 -11.22
CA LEU A 140 19.48 -18.50 -11.04
C LEU A 140 18.17 -19.06 -10.48
N LEU A 141 17.54 -18.36 -9.53
CA LEU A 141 16.24 -18.76 -8.98
C LEU A 141 15.16 -18.74 -10.06
N GLU A 142 15.08 -17.66 -10.86
CA GLU A 142 14.12 -17.54 -11.96
C GLU A 142 14.36 -18.59 -13.06
N ASP A 143 15.61 -18.81 -13.47
CA ASP A 143 15.96 -19.82 -14.49
C ASP A 143 15.52 -21.23 -14.08
N ARG A 144 15.52 -21.51 -12.77
CA ARG A 144 15.06 -22.79 -12.22
C ARG A 144 13.55 -22.86 -12.02
N THR A 145 12.92 -21.74 -11.68
CA THR A 145 11.46 -21.65 -11.46
C THR A 145 10.71 -21.68 -12.80
N LEU A 146 11.28 -21.07 -13.85
CA LEU A 146 10.72 -20.98 -15.19
C LEU A 146 11.28 -22.11 -16.07
N GLU A 147 10.79 -23.34 -15.89
CA GLU A 147 11.31 -24.53 -16.58
C GLU A 147 11.42 -24.38 -18.11
N HIS A 148 10.45 -23.70 -18.73
CA HIS A 148 10.40 -23.45 -20.18
C HIS A 148 10.99 -22.09 -20.60
N GLY A 149 11.56 -21.34 -19.66
CA GLY A 149 12.05 -19.99 -19.87
C GLY A 149 10.94 -18.93 -19.91
N ALA A 150 11.33 -17.66 -19.91
CA ALA A 150 10.41 -16.53 -19.97
C ALA A 150 9.88 -16.32 -21.41
N ASN A 151 8.61 -16.59 -21.65
CA ASN A 151 7.93 -16.39 -22.94
C ASN A 151 6.39 -16.42 -22.77
N LEU A 152 5.68 -16.12 -23.85
CA LEU A 152 4.24 -16.40 -23.98
C LEU A 152 4.03 -17.86 -24.42
N PHE A 153 3.16 -18.58 -23.71
CA PHE A 153 2.81 -19.97 -24.00
C PHE A 153 1.30 -20.15 -24.09
N GLN A 154 0.85 -21.17 -24.83
CA GLN A 154 -0.51 -21.67 -24.77
C GLN A 154 -0.62 -22.69 -23.63
N CYS A 155 -1.71 -22.62 -22.87
CA CYS A 155 -1.98 -23.55 -21.78
C CYS A 155 -2.80 -24.74 -22.25
N SER A 156 -2.47 -25.92 -21.74
CA SER A 156 -3.32 -27.11 -21.86
C SER A 156 -4.71 -26.85 -21.28
N VAL A 157 -5.76 -27.04 -22.08
CA VAL A 157 -7.15 -27.04 -21.58
C VAL A 157 -7.62 -28.42 -21.10
N SER A 158 -6.71 -29.40 -21.10
CA SER A 158 -6.98 -30.78 -20.71
C SER A 158 -6.90 -30.98 -19.19
N ALA A 159 -6.89 -32.24 -18.72
CA ALA A 159 -6.80 -32.54 -17.30
C ALA A 159 -5.44 -32.17 -16.71
N ASP A 160 -4.36 -32.38 -17.46
CA ASP A 160 -3.00 -32.15 -16.98
C ASP A 160 -2.52 -30.74 -17.37
N PHE A 161 -1.79 -30.12 -16.45
CA PHE A 161 -1.12 -28.85 -16.71
C PHE A 161 -0.03 -29.07 -17.76
N GLY A 162 0.08 -28.14 -18.71
CA GLY A 162 1.11 -28.15 -19.72
C GLY A 162 1.17 -26.82 -20.44
N LEU A 163 2.39 -26.45 -20.84
CA LEU A 163 2.67 -25.26 -21.64
C LEU A 163 3.24 -25.68 -22.99
N SER A 164 2.74 -25.07 -24.07
CA SER A 164 3.20 -25.30 -25.44
C SER A 164 3.42 -23.98 -26.18
N ASP A 165 4.04 -24.06 -27.35
CA ASP A 165 4.17 -22.89 -28.24
C ASP A 165 2.78 -22.24 -28.47
N PRO A 166 2.68 -20.90 -28.45
CA PRO A 166 1.40 -20.21 -28.54
C PRO A 166 0.71 -20.33 -29.91
N GLY A 167 1.41 -20.77 -30.95
CA GLY A 167 0.86 -20.87 -32.29
C GLY A 167 0.32 -19.52 -32.80
N THR A 168 -0.75 -19.56 -33.60
CA THR A 168 -1.43 -18.35 -34.08
C THR A 168 -2.46 -17.88 -33.06
N ILE A 169 -2.27 -16.66 -32.56
CA ILE A 169 -3.21 -16.00 -31.65
C ILE A 169 -4.34 -15.35 -32.48
N PRO A 170 -5.62 -15.59 -32.15
CA PRO A 170 -6.74 -15.05 -32.90
C PRO A 170 -6.86 -13.53 -32.76
N THR A 171 -7.50 -12.89 -33.73
CA THR A 171 -7.72 -11.43 -33.79
C THR A 171 -9.19 -11.02 -33.73
N ASP A 172 -10.10 -11.97 -33.90
CA ASP A 172 -11.55 -11.79 -33.98
C ASP A 172 -12.29 -12.13 -32.68
N GLN A 173 -11.66 -12.86 -31.77
CA GLN A 173 -12.24 -13.30 -30.49
C GLN A 173 -11.33 -13.02 -29.28
N PRO A 174 -11.90 -12.90 -28.07
CA PRO A 174 -11.11 -12.69 -26.87
C PRO A 174 -10.29 -13.94 -26.49
N ILE A 175 -9.09 -13.73 -25.97
CA ILE A 175 -8.22 -14.77 -25.42
C ILE A 175 -8.13 -14.64 -23.89
N LEU A 176 -7.95 -15.77 -23.20
CA LEU A 176 -7.64 -15.77 -21.77
C LEU A 176 -6.12 -15.68 -21.58
N LEU A 177 -5.65 -14.77 -20.74
CA LEU A 177 -4.23 -14.64 -20.42
C LEU A 177 -3.99 -14.66 -18.90
N PHE A 178 -3.18 -15.62 -18.46
CA PHE A 178 -2.70 -15.72 -17.09
C PHE A 178 -1.39 -14.94 -16.87
N LEU A 179 -1.35 -14.16 -15.79
CA LEU A 179 -0.20 -13.34 -15.40
C LEU A 179 0.19 -13.66 -13.94
N HIS A 180 1.24 -14.48 -13.76
CA HIS A 180 1.65 -14.97 -12.44
C HIS A 180 2.36 -13.91 -11.57
N GLY A 181 2.50 -14.22 -10.28
CA GLY A 181 3.10 -13.36 -9.27
C GLY A 181 4.62 -13.50 -9.10
N THR A 182 5.15 -12.78 -8.11
CA THR A 182 6.58 -12.73 -7.76
C THR A 182 7.15 -14.09 -7.37
N ALA A 183 8.36 -14.42 -7.86
CA ALA A 183 9.09 -15.66 -7.59
C ALA A 183 8.22 -16.93 -7.84
N SER A 184 7.37 -16.87 -8.87
CA SER A 184 6.43 -17.94 -9.23
C SER A 184 6.48 -18.26 -10.72
N SER A 185 5.59 -19.14 -11.15
CA SER A 185 5.32 -19.54 -12.54
C SER A 185 3.81 -19.67 -12.75
N THR A 186 3.37 -19.94 -13.98
CA THR A 186 1.95 -20.22 -14.28
C THR A 186 1.43 -21.40 -13.47
N GLN A 187 2.21 -22.50 -13.43
CA GLN A 187 1.85 -23.67 -12.64
C GLN A 187 1.79 -23.34 -11.15
N GLY A 188 2.76 -22.57 -10.65
CA GLY A 188 2.80 -22.20 -9.25
C GLY A 188 1.61 -21.34 -8.82
N SER A 189 1.23 -20.35 -9.64
CA SER A 189 0.13 -19.44 -9.30
C SER A 189 -1.27 -20.01 -9.57
N PHE A 190 -1.44 -20.77 -10.66
CA PHE A 190 -2.77 -21.16 -11.17
C PHE A 190 -2.99 -22.67 -11.28
N GLY A 191 -1.99 -23.50 -10.95
CA GLY A 191 -2.02 -24.95 -11.15
C GLY A 191 -3.15 -25.67 -10.42
N GLU A 192 -3.74 -25.07 -9.37
CA GLU A 192 -4.91 -25.60 -8.67
C GLU A 192 -6.09 -25.87 -9.62
N TYR A 193 -6.28 -25.08 -10.68
CA TYR A 193 -7.34 -25.33 -11.67
C TYR A 193 -7.15 -26.64 -12.46
N TRP A 194 -5.92 -27.15 -12.56
CA TRP A 194 -5.63 -28.42 -13.24
C TRP A 194 -5.80 -29.64 -12.33
N LYS A 195 -6.06 -29.46 -11.04
CA LYS A 195 -6.38 -30.60 -10.16
C LYS A 195 -7.74 -31.23 -10.49
N ASN A 196 -7.90 -32.50 -10.19
CA ASN A 196 -9.13 -33.24 -10.49
C ASN A 196 -10.33 -32.71 -9.71
N GLU A 197 -10.10 -32.26 -8.48
CA GLU A 197 -11.08 -31.64 -7.59
C GLU A 197 -11.68 -30.35 -8.20
N ARG A 198 -10.94 -29.68 -9.09
CA ARG A 198 -11.35 -28.44 -9.76
C ARG A 198 -11.90 -28.64 -11.16
N ARG A 199 -12.21 -29.88 -11.57
CA ARG A 199 -12.67 -30.20 -12.94
C ARG A 199 -13.80 -29.30 -13.43
N THR A 200 -14.85 -29.11 -12.63
CA THR A 200 -16.02 -28.31 -13.02
C THR A 200 -15.65 -26.84 -13.23
N LEU A 201 -14.85 -26.28 -12.32
CA LEU A 201 -14.36 -24.90 -12.44
C LEU A 201 -13.45 -24.73 -13.66
N ARG A 202 -12.55 -25.69 -13.92
CA ARG A 202 -11.68 -25.68 -15.11
C ARG A 202 -12.47 -25.67 -16.40
N GLN A 203 -13.48 -26.54 -16.51
CA GLN A 203 -14.35 -26.62 -17.68
C GLN A 203 -15.10 -25.31 -17.91
N ALA A 204 -15.68 -24.73 -16.85
CA ALA A 204 -16.36 -23.45 -16.93
C ALA A 204 -15.41 -22.30 -17.34
N LEU A 205 -14.17 -22.30 -16.81
CA LEU A 205 -13.17 -21.28 -17.10
C LEU A 205 -12.70 -21.29 -18.55
N PHE A 206 -12.45 -22.48 -19.12
CA PHE A 206 -11.83 -22.59 -20.45
C PHE A 206 -12.83 -22.71 -21.60
N ALA A 207 -14.06 -23.15 -21.33
CA ALA A 207 -15.09 -23.33 -22.37
C ALA A 207 -15.32 -22.09 -23.27
N PRO A 208 -15.35 -20.84 -22.76
CA PRO A 208 -15.58 -19.67 -23.59
C PRO A 208 -14.49 -19.38 -24.64
N TYR A 209 -13.28 -19.91 -24.45
CA TYR A 209 -12.10 -19.52 -25.23
C TYR A 209 -11.71 -20.52 -26.31
N GLN A 210 -12.38 -21.67 -26.40
CA GLN A 210 -12.17 -22.67 -27.46
C GLN A 210 -10.69 -23.07 -27.66
N GLY A 211 -9.91 -23.13 -26.56
CA GLY A 211 -8.48 -23.46 -26.59
C GLY A 211 -7.53 -22.26 -26.62
N HIS A 212 -8.03 -21.02 -26.80
CA HIS A 212 -7.23 -19.79 -26.77
C HIS A 212 -6.97 -19.29 -25.35
N VAL A 213 -6.29 -20.14 -24.57
CA VAL A 213 -5.87 -19.89 -23.20
C VAL A 213 -4.35 -19.81 -23.18
N TYR A 214 -3.82 -18.71 -22.69
CA TYR A 214 -2.40 -18.39 -22.72
C TYR A 214 -1.89 -18.00 -21.34
N ALA A 215 -0.58 -18.11 -21.14
CA ALA A 215 0.09 -17.62 -19.95
C ALA A 215 1.44 -16.99 -20.30
N LEU A 216 1.78 -15.92 -19.58
CA LEU A 216 3.09 -15.30 -19.67
C LEU A 216 3.98 -15.79 -18.52
N GLU A 217 4.93 -16.67 -18.85
CA GLU A 217 6.08 -16.94 -17.97
C GLU A 217 7.06 -15.77 -18.08
N HIS A 218 7.37 -15.13 -16.96
CA HIS A 218 8.21 -13.92 -16.97
C HIS A 218 9.08 -13.77 -15.73
N ARG A 219 10.18 -13.04 -15.88
CA ARG A 219 11.08 -12.72 -14.77
C ARG A 219 10.42 -11.67 -13.87
N THR A 220 10.38 -11.95 -12.57
CA THR A 220 9.62 -11.17 -11.59
C THR A 220 10.49 -10.48 -10.56
N LEU A 221 11.76 -10.88 -10.45
CA LEU A 221 12.77 -10.31 -9.58
C LEU A 221 13.74 -9.44 -10.38
N THR A 222 14.28 -9.97 -11.49
CA THR A 222 15.38 -9.31 -12.22
C THR A 222 14.94 -8.37 -13.33
N GLU A 223 13.67 -8.44 -13.76
CA GLU A 223 13.09 -7.60 -14.80
C GLU A 223 11.89 -6.81 -14.28
N SER A 224 11.70 -5.58 -14.77
CA SER A 224 10.56 -4.74 -14.39
C SER A 224 9.27 -5.17 -15.10
N PRO A 225 8.09 -4.81 -14.57
CA PRO A 225 6.82 -5.02 -15.27
C PRO A 225 6.79 -4.40 -16.67
N ILE A 226 7.44 -3.24 -16.87
CA ILE A 226 7.53 -2.58 -18.19
C ILE A 226 8.23 -3.49 -19.20
N THR A 227 9.38 -4.06 -18.83
CA THR A 227 10.13 -4.99 -19.69
C THR A 227 9.31 -6.23 -20.03
N ASN A 228 8.62 -6.81 -19.04
CA ASN A 228 7.77 -7.98 -19.24
C ASN A 228 6.60 -7.70 -20.19
N VAL A 229 5.95 -6.54 -20.05
CA VAL A 229 4.85 -6.15 -20.94
C VAL A 229 5.36 -5.87 -22.36
N ILE A 230 6.53 -5.24 -22.52
CA ILE A 230 7.14 -5.07 -23.85
C ILE A 230 7.35 -6.44 -24.52
N ALA A 231 7.86 -7.43 -23.79
CA ALA A 231 8.08 -8.78 -24.32
C ALA A 231 6.76 -9.44 -24.75
N LEU A 232 5.70 -9.33 -23.93
CA LEU A 232 4.36 -9.84 -24.24
C LEU A 232 3.73 -9.13 -25.45
N VAL A 233 3.71 -7.79 -25.45
CA VAL A 233 3.03 -6.98 -26.47
C VAL A 233 3.65 -7.17 -27.85
N LYS A 234 4.96 -7.44 -27.93
CA LYS A 234 5.64 -7.81 -29.18
C LYS A 234 5.06 -9.09 -29.80
N LYS A 235 4.60 -10.05 -28.98
CA LYS A 235 4.03 -11.34 -29.42
C LYS A 235 2.54 -11.28 -29.72
N LEU A 236 1.80 -10.35 -29.13
CA LEU A 236 0.36 -10.20 -29.37
C LEU A 236 0.06 -9.61 -30.76
N PRO A 237 -1.03 -10.03 -31.42
CA PRO A 237 -1.45 -9.41 -32.68
C PRO A 237 -2.04 -8.01 -32.46
N ILE A 238 -2.14 -7.24 -33.55
CA ILE A 238 -2.83 -5.94 -33.51
C ILE A 238 -4.32 -6.17 -33.24
N GLY A 239 -4.90 -5.39 -32.33
CA GLY A 239 -6.30 -5.48 -31.95
C GLY A 239 -6.63 -6.63 -31.00
N ALA A 240 -5.62 -7.29 -30.41
CA ALA A 240 -5.83 -8.40 -29.48
C ALA A 240 -6.81 -8.03 -28.36
N ARG A 241 -7.80 -8.88 -28.16
CA ARG A 241 -8.84 -8.74 -27.13
C ARG A 241 -8.51 -9.69 -25.97
N LEU A 242 -8.27 -9.14 -24.79
CA LEU A 242 -7.73 -9.87 -23.65
C LEU A 242 -8.73 -9.95 -22.50
N HIS A 243 -8.92 -11.15 -21.97
CA HIS A 243 -9.45 -11.40 -20.64
C HIS A 243 -8.29 -11.83 -19.74
N LEU A 244 -8.05 -11.12 -18.64
CA LEU A 244 -6.87 -11.30 -17.81
C LEU A 244 -7.23 -11.93 -16.46
N ILE A 245 -6.48 -12.95 -16.06
CA ILE A 245 -6.39 -13.38 -14.65
C ILE A 245 -4.97 -13.10 -14.20
N ALA A 246 -4.82 -12.21 -13.23
CA ALA A 246 -3.52 -11.86 -12.71
C ALA A 246 -3.44 -12.03 -11.19
N HIS A 247 -2.29 -12.51 -10.72
CA HIS A 247 -2.01 -12.67 -9.31
C HIS A 247 -0.85 -11.77 -8.89
N SER A 248 -0.96 -11.13 -7.71
CA SER A 248 0.13 -10.37 -7.11
C SER A 248 0.71 -9.32 -8.08
N ARG A 249 2.04 -9.27 -8.24
CA ARG A 249 2.76 -8.43 -9.21
C ARG A 249 2.26 -8.57 -10.65
N GLY A 250 1.75 -9.73 -11.05
CA GLY A 250 1.13 -9.94 -12.36
C GLY A 250 0.01 -8.95 -12.64
N GLY A 251 -0.69 -8.48 -11.60
CA GLY A 251 -1.73 -7.46 -11.74
C GLY A 251 -1.18 -6.11 -12.21
N LEU A 252 0.07 -5.77 -11.89
CA LEU A 252 0.72 -4.55 -12.42
C LEU A 252 0.94 -4.64 -13.93
N LEU A 253 1.22 -5.83 -14.47
CA LEU A 253 1.32 -6.04 -15.92
C LEU A 253 -0.07 -5.81 -16.57
N GLY A 254 -1.14 -6.30 -15.93
CA GLY A 254 -2.52 -6.07 -16.38
C GLY A 254 -2.92 -4.58 -16.37
N GLU A 255 -2.51 -3.83 -15.35
CA GLU A 255 -2.69 -2.37 -15.29
C GLU A 255 -1.96 -1.65 -16.42
N ILE A 256 -0.71 -2.02 -16.70
CA ILE A 256 0.05 -1.46 -17.82
C ILE A 256 -0.64 -1.79 -19.17
N LEU A 257 -1.05 -3.04 -19.38
CA LEU A 257 -1.75 -3.45 -20.61
C LEU A 257 -3.06 -2.67 -20.79
N SER A 258 -3.77 -2.39 -19.70
CA SER A 258 -5.02 -1.62 -19.73
C SER A 258 -4.84 -0.19 -20.25
N ARG A 259 -3.63 0.39 -20.12
CA ARG A 259 -3.31 1.72 -20.67
C ARG A 259 -3.33 1.75 -22.21
N ALA A 260 -3.44 0.61 -22.90
CA ALA A 260 -3.65 0.61 -24.35
C ALA A 260 -5.03 1.15 -24.76
N ASP A 261 -6.02 1.12 -23.86
CA ASP A 261 -7.41 1.54 -24.12
C ASP A 261 -7.79 2.78 -23.29
N MET A 262 -7.03 3.85 -23.48
CA MET A 262 -7.31 5.16 -22.89
C MET A 262 -8.52 5.83 -23.54
N ALA A 263 -9.24 6.64 -22.76
CA ALA A 263 -10.28 7.51 -23.30
C ALA A 263 -9.75 8.56 -24.28
N ASP A 264 -10.61 8.99 -25.22
CA ASP A 264 -10.40 10.12 -26.13
C ASP A 264 -9.12 10.05 -26.97
N ASN A 265 -8.69 8.83 -27.34
CA ASN A 265 -7.43 8.59 -28.07
C ASN A 265 -6.19 9.19 -27.38
N ARG A 266 -6.22 9.35 -26.05
CA ARG A 266 -5.04 9.79 -25.31
C ARG A 266 -3.93 8.75 -25.39
N ASP A 267 -2.69 9.20 -25.38
CA ASP A 267 -1.54 8.33 -25.31
C ASP A 267 -1.59 7.48 -24.01
N PRO A 268 -1.18 6.19 -24.04
CA PRO A 268 -1.08 5.33 -22.85
C PRO A 268 -0.32 6.00 -21.68
N PHE A 269 0.79 6.65 -22.02
CA PHE A 269 1.62 7.48 -21.15
C PHE A 269 1.87 8.81 -21.83
N ASP A 270 1.57 9.93 -21.14
CA ASP A 270 1.75 11.27 -21.71
C ASP A 270 3.20 11.78 -21.59
N SER A 271 3.46 12.98 -22.09
CA SER A 271 4.80 13.59 -22.03
C SER A 271 5.31 13.72 -20.59
N HIS A 272 4.43 13.95 -19.62
CA HIS A 272 4.79 14.04 -18.22
C HIS A 272 5.27 12.69 -17.67
N ASP A 273 4.51 11.61 -17.89
CA ASP A 273 4.92 10.26 -17.47
C ASP A 273 6.29 9.89 -18.06
N LEU A 274 6.50 10.21 -19.35
CA LEU A 274 7.74 9.93 -20.07
C LEU A 274 8.93 10.74 -19.53
N GLU A 275 8.75 12.04 -19.28
CA GLU A 275 9.79 12.90 -18.72
C GLU A 275 10.11 12.53 -17.26
N PHE A 276 9.08 12.23 -16.46
CA PHE A 276 9.23 11.76 -15.09
C PHE A 276 10.08 10.48 -15.02
N PHE A 277 9.79 9.50 -15.87
CA PHE A 277 10.63 8.29 -15.97
C PHE A 277 12.03 8.61 -16.47
N LYS A 278 12.18 9.41 -17.53
CA LYS A 278 13.50 9.77 -18.08
C LYS A 278 14.39 10.48 -17.03
N LYS A 279 13.81 11.34 -16.20
CA LYS A 279 14.53 12.10 -15.16
C LYS A 279 14.97 11.20 -14.00
N ASN A 280 14.12 10.27 -13.59
CA ASN A 280 14.28 9.49 -12.35
C ASN A 280 14.80 8.05 -12.58
N ASP A 281 14.82 7.55 -13.81
CA ASP A 281 15.41 6.25 -14.20
C ASP A 281 16.56 6.43 -15.21
N ARG A 282 17.55 7.26 -14.88
CA ARG A 282 18.64 7.63 -15.79
C ARG A 282 19.46 6.44 -16.31
N GLN A 283 19.50 5.34 -15.56
CA GLN A 283 20.21 4.12 -15.95
C GLN A 283 19.34 3.10 -16.70
N GLY A 284 18.06 3.41 -16.96
CA GLY A 284 17.13 2.55 -17.70
C GLY A 284 16.83 1.22 -17.01
N GLN A 285 16.97 1.14 -15.69
CA GLN A 285 16.84 -0.10 -14.93
C GLN A 285 15.38 -0.53 -14.76
N ARG A 286 14.43 0.40 -14.88
CA ARG A 286 12.99 0.17 -14.72
C ARG A 286 12.28 -0.10 -16.04
N GLY A 287 13.02 -0.18 -17.14
CA GLY A 287 12.51 -0.50 -18.47
C GLY A 287 12.24 0.73 -19.33
N ASN A 288 11.97 0.50 -20.61
CA ASN A 288 11.82 1.57 -21.60
C ASN A 288 10.35 2.00 -21.76
N LEU A 289 9.91 2.97 -20.95
CA LEU A 289 8.53 3.47 -21.00
C LEU A 289 8.17 4.08 -22.38
N GLY A 290 9.13 4.70 -23.08
CA GLY A 290 8.91 5.26 -24.41
C GLY A 290 8.62 4.18 -25.46
N GLU A 291 9.39 3.08 -25.45
CA GLU A 291 9.13 1.93 -26.32
C GLU A 291 7.78 1.29 -26.02
N LEU A 292 7.47 1.10 -24.73
CA LEU A 292 6.18 0.57 -24.30
C LEU A 292 5.01 1.45 -24.78
N ASN A 293 5.10 2.77 -24.58
CA ASN A 293 4.07 3.71 -25.02
C ASN A 293 3.81 3.60 -26.54
N ARG A 294 4.87 3.50 -27.35
CA ARG A 294 4.75 3.28 -28.79
C ARG A 294 4.09 1.94 -29.12
N LEU A 295 4.53 0.86 -28.49
CA LEU A 295 4.01 -0.49 -28.76
C LEU A 295 2.53 -0.64 -28.40
N LEU A 296 2.09 -0.08 -27.25
CA LEU A 296 0.69 -0.13 -26.85
C LEU A 296 -0.20 0.62 -27.86
N LYS A 297 0.25 1.76 -28.39
CA LYS A 297 -0.46 2.52 -29.44
C LYS A 297 -0.57 1.76 -30.75
N GLU A 298 0.52 1.14 -31.19
CA GLU A 298 0.55 0.37 -32.44
C GLU A 298 -0.32 -0.89 -32.37
N LYS A 299 -0.25 -1.60 -31.24
CA LYS A 299 -0.94 -2.88 -31.08
C LYS A 299 -2.42 -2.74 -30.76
N ARG A 300 -2.90 -1.59 -30.26
CA ARG A 300 -4.33 -1.32 -30.00
C ARG A 300 -5.02 -2.45 -29.22
N ILE A 301 -4.33 -2.93 -28.19
CA ILE A 301 -4.81 -4.03 -27.35
C ILE A 301 -6.02 -3.56 -26.56
N ARG A 302 -7.02 -4.43 -26.40
CA ARG A 302 -8.19 -4.18 -25.55
C ARG A 302 -8.24 -5.17 -24.42
N VAL A 303 -8.19 -4.68 -23.18
CA VAL A 303 -8.41 -5.49 -21.98
C VAL A 303 -9.89 -5.38 -21.65
N GLU A 304 -10.68 -6.40 -21.98
CA GLU A 304 -12.15 -6.34 -21.81
C GLU A 304 -12.57 -6.74 -20.41
N ARG A 305 -11.91 -7.76 -19.85
CA ARG A 305 -12.16 -8.26 -18.48
C ARG A 305 -10.84 -8.43 -17.75
N PHE A 306 -10.76 -7.93 -16.54
CA PHE A 306 -9.56 -8.07 -15.72
C PHE A 306 -9.91 -8.52 -14.30
N VAL A 307 -9.59 -9.78 -13.97
CA VAL A 307 -9.61 -10.27 -12.59
C VAL A 307 -8.22 -10.13 -11.99
N ARG A 308 -8.12 -9.31 -10.96
CA ARG A 308 -6.88 -8.96 -10.27
C ARG A 308 -6.93 -9.47 -8.84
N VAL A 309 -6.06 -10.43 -8.51
CA VAL A 309 -6.07 -11.14 -7.23
C VAL A 309 -4.84 -10.77 -6.41
N GLY A 310 -5.04 -10.18 -5.22
CA GLY A 310 -3.94 -9.85 -4.29
C GLY A 310 -2.87 -8.92 -4.88
N CYS A 311 -3.20 -8.05 -5.83
CA CYS A 311 -2.20 -7.22 -6.51
C CYS A 311 -1.73 -6.05 -5.64
N PRO A 312 -0.43 -5.74 -5.52
CA PRO A 312 0.05 -4.54 -4.84
C PRO A 312 -0.12 -3.30 -5.74
N ALA A 313 -1.37 -2.95 -6.10
CA ALA A 313 -1.65 -1.89 -7.07
C ALA A 313 -1.23 -0.48 -6.59
N ARG A 314 -1.11 -0.27 -5.27
CA ARG A 314 -0.49 0.93 -4.65
C ARG A 314 0.86 0.61 -3.98
N GLY A 315 1.47 -0.51 -4.34
CA GLY A 315 2.66 -1.06 -3.71
C GLY A 315 2.38 -1.78 -2.39
N THR A 316 3.39 -2.41 -1.79
CA THR A 316 3.28 -3.07 -0.48
C THR A 316 4.33 -2.53 0.47
N SER A 317 3.91 -2.25 1.69
CA SER A 317 4.77 -1.76 2.78
C SER A 317 5.98 -2.68 3.04
N LEU A 318 5.82 -4.00 2.89
CA LEU A 318 6.91 -4.96 3.13
C LEU A 318 8.06 -4.83 2.11
N ALA A 319 7.76 -4.40 0.88
CA ALA A 319 8.77 -4.28 -0.19
C ALA A 319 9.65 -3.03 -0.08
N SER A 320 9.24 -2.00 0.69
CA SER A 320 9.93 -0.70 0.72
C SER A 320 11.20 -0.70 1.57
N GLU A 321 11.14 -1.20 2.82
CA GLU A 321 12.25 -1.06 3.77
C GLU A 321 12.75 -2.38 4.36
N ARG A 322 12.03 -3.49 4.11
CA ARG A 322 12.23 -4.78 4.79
C ARG A 322 12.21 -5.94 3.80
N LEU A 323 12.95 -5.80 2.71
CA LEU A 323 12.97 -6.77 1.60
C LEU A 323 13.39 -8.19 2.04
N ASP A 324 14.29 -8.30 3.01
CA ASP A 324 14.67 -9.54 3.71
C ASP A 324 13.48 -10.21 4.42
N LEU A 325 12.67 -9.43 5.16
CA LEU A 325 11.47 -9.95 5.81
C LEU A 325 10.40 -10.30 4.77
N TYR A 326 10.17 -9.45 3.78
CA TYR A 326 9.24 -9.70 2.68
C TYR A 326 9.54 -11.05 1.99
N LEU A 327 10.80 -11.28 1.62
CA LEU A 327 11.20 -12.53 0.98
C LEU A 327 11.15 -13.71 1.96
N SER A 328 11.44 -13.52 3.24
CA SER A 328 11.24 -14.54 4.26
C SER A 328 9.77 -14.92 4.38
N VAL A 329 8.83 -13.97 4.30
CA VAL A 329 7.38 -14.26 4.31
C VAL A 329 6.99 -15.09 3.10
N ILE A 330 7.37 -14.65 1.91
CA ILE A 330 7.11 -15.40 0.67
C ILE A 330 7.65 -16.83 0.78
N PHE A 331 8.90 -16.96 1.25
CA PHE A 331 9.56 -18.24 1.45
C PHE A 331 8.79 -19.18 2.39
N ASN A 332 8.25 -18.68 3.50
CA ASN A 332 7.44 -19.49 4.41
C ASN A 332 6.06 -19.83 3.84
N LEU A 333 5.43 -18.90 3.13
CA LEU A 333 4.08 -19.11 2.60
C LEU A 333 4.05 -20.12 1.46
N ILE A 334 5.03 -20.06 0.55
CA ILE A 334 5.18 -21.02 -0.54
C ILE A 334 5.28 -22.45 0.04
N GLN A 335 6.04 -22.65 1.12
CA GLN A 335 6.19 -23.97 1.74
C GLN A 335 4.89 -24.54 2.31
N LYS A 336 3.91 -23.70 2.63
CA LYS A 336 2.60 -24.13 3.16
C LYS A 336 1.60 -24.53 2.07
N VAL A 337 1.97 -24.40 0.79
CA VAL A 337 1.14 -24.81 -0.34
C VAL A 337 1.83 -25.97 -1.06
N PRO A 338 1.29 -27.20 -1.03
CA PRO A 338 2.00 -28.40 -1.51
C PRO A 338 2.53 -28.31 -2.94
N VAL A 339 1.75 -27.73 -3.87
CA VAL A 339 2.14 -27.57 -5.28
C VAL A 339 3.33 -26.61 -5.42
N LEU A 340 3.33 -25.51 -4.66
CA LEU A 340 4.42 -24.54 -4.65
C LEU A 340 5.64 -25.09 -3.91
N GLN A 341 5.44 -25.83 -2.82
CA GLN A 341 6.51 -26.49 -2.08
C GLN A 341 7.28 -27.45 -2.98
N ALA A 342 6.59 -28.31 -3.75
CA ALA A 342 7.20 -29.25 -4.68
C ALA A 342 8.09 -28.55 -5.74
N ALA A 343 7.76 -27.32 -6.13
CA ALA A 343 8.55 -26.54 -7.07
C ALA A 343 9.85 -25.96 -6.47
N ILE A 344 9.93 -25.82 -5.13
CA ILE A 344 11.04 -25.14 -4.44
C ILE A 344 11.84 -26.08 -3.53
N ILE A 345 11.61 -27.41 -3.54
CA ILE A 345 12.43 -28.35 -2.76
C ILE A 345 13.88 -28.49 -3.29
N GLY A 346 14.80 -28.95 -2.42
CA GLY A 346 16.19 -29.24 -2.79
C GLY A 346 16.99 -27.97 -3.10
N THR A 347 17.76 -27.95 -4.19
CA THR A 347 18.64 -26.81 -4.51
C THR A 347 17.91 -25.48 -4.70
N ALA A 348 16.64 -25.48 -5.13
CA ALA A 348 15.86 -24.24 -5.28
C ALA A 348 15.61 -23.55 -3.92
N TYR A 349 15.39 -24.35 -2.88
CA TYR A 349 15.30 -23.89 -1.49
C TYR A 349 16.59 -23.17 -1.06
N ASP A 350 17.74 -23.80 -1.34
CA ASP A 350 19.04 -23.24 -1.01
C ASP A 350 19.28 -21.90 -1.74
N ILE A 351 19.00 -21.84 -3.05
CA ILE A 351 19.10 -20.60 -3.85
C ILE A 351 18.22 -19.49 -3.25
N PHE A 352 16.98 -19.81 -2.86
CA PHE A 352 16.08 -18.82 -2.27
C PHE A 352 16.64 -18.32 -0.93
N SER A 353 17.07 -19.21 -0.03
CA SER A 353 17.66 -18.81 1.24
C SER A 353 18.92 -17.94 1.06
N GLU A 354 19.77 -18.27 0.07
CA GLU A 354 20.93 -17.46 -0.32
C GLU A 354 20.54 -16.07 -0.83
N LEU A 355 19.45 -15.95 -1.59
CA LEU A 355 18.94 -14.67 -2.05
C LEU A 355 18.51 -13.79 -0.86
N ILE A 356 17.77 -14.35 0.10
CA ILE A 356 17.33 -13.61 1.29
C ILE A 356 18.55 -13.14 2.09
N MET A 357 19.52 -14.03 2.28
CA MET A 357 20.78 -13.74 2.96
C MET A 357 21.59 -12.63 2.26
N ALA A 358 21.73 -12.68 0.94
CA ALA A 358 22.41 -11.65 0.16
C ALA A 358 21.71 -10.28 0.30
N ILE A 359 20.38 -10.25 0.24
CA ILE A 359 19.58 -9.03 0.40
C ILE A 359 19.66 -8.47 1.83
N ALA A 360 19.63 -9.34 2.85
CA ALA A 360 19.81 -8.95 4.24
C ALA A 360 21.19 -8.32 4.49
N LYS A 361 22.22 -8.81 3.78
CA LYS A 361 23.60 -8.30 3.85
C LYS A 361 23.81 -7.00 3.06
N GLU A 362 23.28 -6.89 1.84
CA GLU A 362 23.42 -5.69 0.98
C GLU A 362 22.63 -4.48 1.52
N ARG A 363 21.85 -4.64 2.59
CA ARG A 363 21.09 -3.56 3.26
C ARG A 363 20.13 -2.82 2.31
N SER A 364 19.32 -3.61 1.61
CA SER A 364 17.98 -3.20 1.13
C SER A 364 17.93 -1.96 0.24
N ASP A 365 18.65 -1.95 -0.89
CA ASP A 365 18.26 -1.09 -2.01
C ASP A 365 17.38 -1.91 -2.99
N PRO A 366 16.05 -1.67 -3.04
CA PRO A 366 15.17 -2.34 -4.00
C PRO A 366 15.60 -2.14 -5.45
N SER A 367 16.35 -1.09 -5.78
CA SER A 367 16.81 -0.79 -7.14
C SER A 367 17.65 -1.90 -7.78
N VAL A 368 18.27 -2.77 -6.97
CA VAL A 368 19.06 -3.93 -7.43
C VAL A 368 18.17 -4.96 -8.15
N LEU A 369 16.89 -5.05 -7.76
CA LEU A 369 15.90 -5.98 -8.31
C LEU A 369 14.69 -5.19 -8.82
N PRO A 370 14.72 -4.72 -10.09
CA PRO A 370 13.67 -3.84 -10.62
C PRO A 370 12.29 -4.50 -10.67
N GLY A 371 12.23 -5.84 -10.60
CA GLY A 371 10.97 -6.56 -10.46
C GLY A 371 10.32 -6.36 -9.09
N LEU A 372 11.12 -6.29 -8.02
CA LEU A 372 10.66 -6.02 -6.65
C LEU A 372 10.44 -4.53 -6.39
N GLU A 373 11.33 -3.67 -6.92
CA GLU A 373 11.20 -2.20 -6.80
C GLU A 373 9.85 -1.70 -7.32
N ALA A 374 9.34 -2.31 -8.40
CA ALA A 374 8.05 -1.96 -8.99
C ALA A 374 6.84 -2.18 -8.06
N MET A 375 7.01 -2.87 -6.93
CA MET A 375 5.97 -3.06 -5.90
C MET A 375 6.18 -2.15 -4.68
N VAL A 376 7.20 -1.29 -4.68
CA VAL A 376 7.40 -0.30 -3.62
C VAL A 376 6.36 0.83 -3.80
N PRO A 377 5.65 1.26 -2.74
CA PRO A 377 4.61 2.30 -2.85
C PRO A 377 5.09 3.61 -3.48
N THR A 378 6.35 3.97 -3.25
CA THR A 378 7.00 5.18 -3.79
C THR A 378 7.69 4.97 -5.13
N SER A 379 7.56 3.80 -5.76
CA SER A 379 8.19 3.53 -7.05
C SER A 379 7.57 4.36 -8.19
N LEU A 380 8.36 4.59 -9.24
CA LEU A 380 7.91 5.35 -10.40
C LEU A 380 6.69 4.71 -11.07
N LEU A 381 6.68 3.37 -11.15
CA LEU A 381 5.59 2.64 -11.77
C LEU A 381 4.28 2.80 -10.99
N ILE A 382 4.31 2.60 -9.66
CA ILE A 382 3.12 2.76 -8.83
C ILE A 382 2.58 4.19 -8.92
N SER A 383 3.47 5.18 -8.89
CA SER A 383 3.10 6.60 -9.02
C SER A 383 2.35 6.87 -10.33
N VAL A 384 2.87 6.39 -11.46
CA VAL A 384 2.24 6.61 -12.79
C VAL A 384 0.94 5.82 -12.94
N LEU A 385 0.88 4.58 -12.44
CA LEU A 385 -0.32 3.74 -12.57
C LEU A 385 -1.52 4.28 -11.78
N ASN A 386 -1.28 4.98 -10.66
CA ASN A 386 -2.32 5.55 -9.80
C ASN A 386 -2.59 7.05 -10.04
N ARG A 387 -1.99 7.66 -11.08
CA ARG A 387 -2.23 9.08 -11.39
C ARG A 387 -3.70 9.32 -11.77
N PRO A 388 -4.40 10.30 -11.16
CA PRO A 388 -5.82 10.57 -11.44
C PRO A 388 -6.06 11.06 -12.86
N GLY A 389 -7.31 11.00 -13.32
CA GLY A 389 -7.72 11.48 -14.65
C GLY A 389 -7.25 10.60 -15.81
N ARG A 390 -6.66 9.42 -15.52
CA ARG A 390 -6.13 8.45 -16.51
C ARG A 390 -7.05 7.22 -16.66
N ALA A 391 -8.36 7.43 -16.73
CA ALA A 391 -9.34 6.35 -16.85
C ALA A 391 -9.14 5.52 -18.14
N VAL A 392 -9.24 4.20 -17.98
CA VAL A 392 -9.08 3.19 -19.05
C VAL A 392 -10.37 2.41 -19.28
N GLY A 393 -10.49 1.77 -20.44
CA GLY A 393 -11.54 0.79 -20.71
C GLY A 393 -11.36 -0.52 -19.96
N GLY A 394 -12.38 -1.37 -20.05
CA GLY A 394 -12.40 -2.72 -19.48
C GLY A 394 -12.99 -2.79 -18.08
N GLU A 395 -13.61 -3.92 -17.78
CA GLU A 395 -14.16 -4.20 -16.45
C GLU A 395 -13.06 -4.70 -15.51
N LEU A 396 -13.00 -4.14 -14.29
CA LEU A 396 -12.10 -4.62 -13.24
C LEU A 396 -12.87 -5.40 -12.17
N ARG A 397 -12.30 -6.53 -11.77
CA ARG A 397 -12.74 -7.35 -10.64
C ARG A 397 -11.57 -7.63 -9.71
N VAL A 398 -11.59 -7.04 -8.53
CA VAL A 398 -10.56 -7.20 -7.51
C VAL A 398 -10.95 -8.33 -6.56
N ILE A 399 -10.06 -9.29 -6.36
CA ILE A 399 -10.17 -10.23 -5.25
C ILE A 399 -9.12 -9.82 -4.23
N ALA A 400 -9.62 -9.38 -3.07
CA ALA A 400 -8.82 -8.92 -1.96
C ALA A 400 -9.11 -9.79 -0.74
N GLY A 401 -8.17 -9.82 0.20
CA GLY A 401 -8.36 -10.58 1.42
C GLY A 401 -7.57 -10.07 2.60
N ASP A 402 -7.96 -10.58 3.75
CA ASP A 402 -7.38 -10.30 5.06
C ASP A 402 -7.22 -11.59 5.86
N VAL A 403 -6.04 -11.80 6.41
CA VAL A 403 -5.71 -12.98 7.22
C VAL A 403 -6.10 -12.75 8.68
N GLU A 404 -6.88 -13.66 9.25
CA GLU A 404 -7.23 -13.60 10.68
C GLU A 404 -6.63 -14.74 11.50
N GLY A 405 -5.94 -14.40 12.59
CA GLY A 405 -5.55 -15.38 13.61
C GLY A 405 -4.48 -16.41 13.18
N ALA A 406 -3.74 -16.16 12.09
CA ALA A 406 -2.66 -17.05 11.66
C ALA A 406 -1.38 -16.81 12.48
N ASN A 407 -0.75 -17.89 12.98
CA ASN A 407 0.51 -17.84 13.74
C ASN A 407 1.62 -17.04 13.05
N LEU A 408 1.71 -17.13 11.71
CA LEU A 408 2.69 -16.39 10.91
C LEU A 408 2.37 -14.88 10.84
N ALA A 409 1.09 -14.51 10.73
CA ALA A 409 0.64 -13.11 10.78
C ALA A 409 1.04 -12.49 12.13
N THR A 410 0.81 -13.24 13.20
CA THR A 410 1.10 -12.80 14.55
C THR A 410 2.60 -12.75 14.84
N ALA A 411 3.39 -13.69 14.32
CA ALA A 411 4.85 -13.64 14.39
C ALA A 411 5.44 -12.45 13.61
N LEU A 412 4.86 -12.13 12.44
CA LEU A 412 5.24 -10.94 11.66
C LEU A 412 4.92 -9.64 12.39
N GLY A 413 3.74 -9.54 13.00
CA GLY A 413 3.38 -8.40 13.85
C GLY A 413 4.32 -8.19 15.04
N THR A 414 5.10 -9.22 15.43
CA THR A 414 6.16 -9.09 16.45
C THR A 414 7.48 -8.61 15.86
N LEU A 415 7.84 -9.08 14.66
CA LEU A 415 9.06 -8.68 13.96
C LEU A 415 8.99 -7.24 13.42
N LEU A 416 7.77 -6.76 13.16
CA LEU A 416 7.48 -5.41 12.69
C LEU A 416 7.08 -4.54 13.88
N THR A 417 7.87 -3.51 14.18
CA THR A 417 7.64 -2.61 15.33
C THR A 417 6.63 -1.50 15.03
N ASP A 418 6.34 -1.25 13.75
CA ASP A 418 5.48 -0.16 13.31
C ASP A 418 4.00 -0.64 13.24
N PRO A 419 3.09 -0.03 14.01
CA PRO A 419 1.65 -0.34 13.98
C PRO A 419 1.01 -0.24 12.59
N LEU A 420 1.63 0.50 11.66
CA LEU A 420 1.13 0.67 10.30
C LEU A 420 1.08 -0.65 9.51
N TYR A 421 1.91 -1.63 9.87
CA TYR A 421 1.96 -2.97 9.27
C TYR A 421 0.98 -3.99 9.90
N LEU A 422 0.26 -3.58 10.95
CA LEU A 422 -0.75 -4.42 11.62
C LEU A 422 -2.15 -4.25 11.03
N GLY A 423 -2.31 -3.44 9.99
CA GLY A 423 -3.58 -3.29 9.26
C GLY A 423 -3.89 -4.52 8.40
N ASP A 424 -5.11 -4.58 7.87
CA ASP A 424 -5.58 -5.73 7.08
C ASP A 424 -4.65 -6.01 5.90
N ASN A 425 -4.25 -7.28 5.79
CA ASN A 425 -3.33 -7.74 4.76
C ASN A 425 -3.46 -9.24 4.53
N ASP A 426 -2.95 -9.72 3.40
CA ASP A 426 -2.90 -11.15 3.10
C ASP A 426 -1.54 -11.82 3.40
N LEU A 427 -0.77 -11.21 4.32
CA LEU A 427 0.63 -11.46 4.68
C LEU A 427 1.68 -10.84 3.76
N VAL A 428 1.32 -10.48 2.52
CA VAL A 428 2.29 -9.98 1.52
C VAL A 428 1.90 -8.58 1.05
N VAL A 429 0.62 -8.31 0.91
CA VAL A 429 0.09 -7.05 0.39
C VAL A 429 -0.96 -6.50 1.35
N ASP A 430 -0.84 -5.21 1.66
CA ASP A 430 -1.84 -4.47 2.42
C ASP A 430 -3.18 -4.51 1.66
N THR A 431 -4.28 -4.92 2.29
CA THR A 431 -5.57 -5.13 1.62
C THR A 431 -6.02 -3.87 0.88
N ALA A 432 -5.86 -2.68 1.49
CA ALA A 432 -6.21 -1.41 0.86
C ALA A 432 -5.40 -1.13 -0.43
N SER A 433 -4.15 -1.61 -0.53
CA SER A 433 -3.33 -1.46 -1.73
C SER A 433 -3.91 -2.21 -2.93
N MET A 434 -4.67 -3.29 -2.69
CA MET A 434 -5.24 -4.14 -3.74
C MET A 434 -6.30 -3.45 -4.60
N PHE A 435 -6.79 -2.30 -4.17
CA PHE A 435 -7.88 -1.56 -4.82
C PHE A 435 -7.38 -0.39 -5.66
N GLY A 436 -6.08 -0.09 -5.70
CA GLY A 436 -5.52 0.99 -6.53
C GLY A 436 -5.50 0.71 -8.04
N GLY A 437 -4.69 1.44 -8.79
CA GLY A 437 -4.53 1.34 -10.24
C GLY A 437 -5.32 2.39 -11.00
N ALA A 438 -5.54 2.16 -12.29
CA ALA A 438 -6.27 3.10 -13.13
C ALA A 438 -7.79 2.98 -12.92
N GLU A 439 -8.48 4.12 -12.97
CA GLU A 439 -9.95 4.17 -12.99
C GLU A 439 -10.52 3.45 -14.21
N ARG A 440 -11.70 2.85 -14.06
CA ARG A 440 -12.34 2.01 -15.09
C ARG A 440 -13.63 2.65 -15.55
N ARG A 441 -13.71 2.93 -16.86
CA ARG A 441 -14.93 3.47 -17.48
C ARG A 441 -16.10 2.50 -17.39
N ASP A 442 -15.82 1.20 -17.44
CA ASP A 442 -16.82 0.13 -17.39
C ASP A 442 -17.08 -0.39 -15.95
N GLY A 443 -16.57 0.32 -14.94
CA GLY A 443 -16.76 0.02 -13.53
C GLY A 443 -15.74 -0.93 -12.92
N ALA A 444 -15.50 -0.75 -11.63
CA ALA A 444 -14.63 -1.58 -10.80
C ALA A 444 -15.45 -2.21 -9.67
N ARG A 445 -15.29 -3.52 -9.47
CA ARG A 445 -15.95 -4.25 -8.39
C ARG A 445 -14.99 -5.13 -7.62
N TYR A 446 -15.32 -5.49 -6.39
CA TYR A 446 -14.48 -6.34 -5.55
C TYR A 446 -15.24 -7.51 -4.90
N SER A 447 -14.47 -8.54 -4.54
CA SER A 447 -14.87 -9.63 -3.63
C SER A 447 -13.83 -9.67 -2.52
N PHE A 448 -14.27 -9.53 -1.27
CA PHE A 448 -13.42 -9.53 -0.10
C PHE A 448 -13.53 -10.87 0.64
N HIS A 449 -12.39 -11.47 0.98
CA HIS A 449 -12.33 -12.76 1.66
C HIS A 449 -11.53 -12.62 2.95
N GLN A 450 -12.10 -13.04 4.08
CA GLN A 450 -11.50 -12.89 5.40
C GLN A 450 -11.46 -14.24 6.13
N GLY A 451 -10.38 -14.50 6.87
CA GLY A 451 -10.31 -15.66 7.77
C GLY A 451 -8.91 -16.31 7.87
N SER A 452 -8.80 -17.33 8.71
CA SER A 452 -7.51 -17.99 9.02
C SER A 452 -6.88 -18.78 7.88
N GLN A 453 -7.68 -19.13 6.87
CA GLN A 453 -7.24 -19.84 5.67
C GLN A 453 -6.95 -18.91 4.50
N VAL A 454 -7.21 -17.60 4.65
CA VAL A 454 -6.92 -16.58 3.63
C VAL A 454 -5.45 -16.18 3.76
N SER A 455 -4.72 -16.28 2.65
CA SER A 455 -3.37 -15.73 2.52
C SER A 455 -3.02 -15.53 1.07
N HIS A 456 -1.96 -14.76 0.81
CA HIS A 456 -1.56 -14.33 -0.53
C HIS A 456 -1.47 -15.46 -1.57
N PHE A 457 -0.98 -16.64 -1.18
CA PHE A 457 -0.78 -17.79 -2.08
C PHE A 457 -1.93 -18.80 -2.06
N ARG A 458 -3.01 -18.53 -1.31
CA ARG A 458 -4.14 -19.46 -1.14
C ARG A 458 -5.41 -19.05 -1.87
N TYR A 459 -5.47 -17.89 -2.52
CA TYR A 459 -6.69 -17.47 -3.24
C TYR A 459 -7.16 -18.48 -4.30
N PHE A 460 -6.25 -19.16 -5.00
CA PHE A 460 -6.61 -20.19 -5.98
C PHE A 460 -6.78 -21.59 -5.36
N VAL A 461 -6.26 -21.79 -4.13
CA VAL A 461 -6.42 -23.02 -3.35
C VAL A 461 -7.79 -23.04 -2.67
N ASN A 462 -8.22 -21.91 -2.13
CA ASN A 462 -9.50 -21.76 -1.44
C ASN A 462 -10.65 -21.83 -2.45
N GLU A 463 -11.71 -22.60 -2.13
CA GLU A 463 -12.80 -22.89 -3.07
C GLU A 463 -13.53 -21.62 -3.51
N ASP A 464 -13.94 -20.80 -2.54
CA ASP A 464 -14.77 -19.62 -2.74
C ASP A 464 -14.07 -18.56 -3.63
N SER A 465 -12.85 -18.16 -3.29
CA SER A 465 -12.11 -17.17 -4.09
C SER A 465 -11.77 -17.67 -5.49
N ALA A 466 -11.43 -18.96 -5.67
CA ALA A 466 -11.20 -19.53 -7.00
C ALA A 466 -12.48 -19.57 -7.84
N ALA A 467 -13.62 -19.94 -7.24
CA ALA A 467 -14.91 -19.90 -7.92
C ALA A 467 -15.31 -18.48 -8.33
N ARG A 468 -15.01 -17.46 -7.50
CA ARG A 468 -15.23 -16.05 -7.84
C ARG A 468 -14.42 -15.59 -9.05
N VAL A 469 -13.16 -16.02 -9.18
CA VAL A 469 -12.35 -15.76 -10.39
C VAL A 469 -13.02 -16.33 -11.63
N VAL A 470 -13.40 -17.61 -11.57
CA VAL A 470 -14.04 -18.29 -12.72
C VAL A 470 -15.34 -17.62 -13.10
N LYS A 471 -16.19 -17.29 -12.11
CA LYS A 471 -17.46 -16.59 -12.36
C LYS A 471 -17.22 -15.23 -12.99
N ALA A 472 -16.29 -14.44 -12.48
CA ALA A 472 -15.97 -13.12 -13.05
C ALA A 472 -15.47 -13.23 -14.50
N ILE A 473 -14.66 -14.22 -14.84
CA ILE A 473 -14.11 -14.36 -16.19
C ILE A 473 -15.10 -14.98 -17.18
N ALA A 474 -15.80 -16.05 -16.78
CA ALA A 474 -16.62 -16.85 -17.68
C ALA A 474 -18.08 -16.38 -17.79
N ARG A 475 -18.50 -15.37 -17.01
CA ARG A 475 -19.89 -14.87 -17.01
C ARG A 475 -20.37 -14.42 -18.39
N LYS A 476 -21.66 -14.57 -18.62
CA LYS A 476 -22.34 -13.91 -19.76
C LYS A 476 -22.52 -12.42 -19.46
N PRO A 477 -22.66 -11.55 -20.48
CA PRO A 477 -22.79 -10.10 -20.29
C PRO A 477 -23.89 -9.68 -19.30
N ASP A 478 -25.03 -10.37 -19.29
CA ASP A 478 -26.18 -10.03 -18.44
C ASP A 478 -26.17 -10.69 -17.05
N GLU A 479 -25.14 -11.47 -16.74
CA GLU A 479 -25.08 -12.27 -15.51
C GLU A 479 -24.35 -11.52 -14.38
N GLN A 480 -24.98 -11.43 -13.20
CA GLN A 480 -24.33 -10.85 -12.02
C GLN A 480 -23.28 -11.80 -11.42
N ASP A 481 -22.08 -11.30 -11.22
CA ASP A 481 -20.95 -12.02 -10.60
C ASP A 481 -20.98 -11.99 -9.06
N GLY A 482 -21.77 -11.10 -8.46
CA GLY A 482 -21.88 -10.93 -7.02
C GLY A 482 -20.70 -10.20 -6.38
N PHE A 483 -19.95 -9.42 -7.18
CA PHE A 483 -18.96 -8.47 -6.67
C PHE A 483 -19.64 -7.15 -6.30
N VAL A 484 -19.03 -6.39 -5.39
CA VAL A 484 -19.54 -5.11 -4.89
C VAL A 484 -18.84 -3.95 -5.61
N ASP A 485 -19.58 -2.94 -6.07
CA ASP A 485 -19.00 -1.76 -6.70
C ASP A 485 -18.09 -0.99 -5.74
N PHE A 486 -16.97 -0.47 -6.24
CA PHE A 486 -16.11 0.46 -5.51
C PHE A 486 -15.49 1.50 -6.44
N SER A 487 -15.09 2.63 -5.85
CA SER A 487 -14.31 3.63 -6.57
C SER A 487 -12.82 3.45 -6.25
N VAL A 488 -11.98 3.42 -7.29
CA VAL A 488 -10.51 3.39 -7.12
C VAL A 488 -10.02 4.64 -6.37
N ARG A 489 -10.78 5.75 -6.43
CA ARG A 489 -10.44 7.01 -5.75
C ARG A 489 -10.81 7.05 -4.27
N SER A 490 -11.82 6.29 -3.82
CA SER A 490 -12.27 6.35 -2.42
C SER A 490 -11.20 5.90 -1.41
N ILE A 491 -10.14 5.24 -1.89
CA ILE A 491 -8.98 4.79 -1.09
C ILE A 491 -8.09 5.97 -0.67
N ASP A 492 -8.09 7.06 -1.43
CA ASP A 492 -7.28 8.25 -1.11
C ASP A 492 -7.74 8.94 0.18
N ALA A 493 -8.96 8.66 0.64
CA ALA A 493 -9.47 9.09 1.94
C ALA A 493 -8.89 8.28 3.13
N GLY A 494 -8.11 7.24 2.88
CA GLY A 494 -7.60 6.31 3.90
C GLY A 494 -8.65 5.32 4.43
N VAL A 495 -9.87 5.35 3.90
CA VAL A 495 -10.95 4.42 4.26
C VAL A 495 -10.76 3.10 3.52
N ALA A 496 -10.97 2.00 4.22
CA ALA A 496 -10.99 0.67 3.60
C ALA A 496 -12.10 0.65 2.52
N PRO A 497 -11.78 0.36 1.24
CA PRO A 497 -12.77 0.30 0.16
C PRO A 497 -13.65 -0.97 0.22
N TYR A 498 -13.49 -1.77 1.27
CA TYR A 498 -14.19 -3.03 1.49
C TYR A 498 -14.90 -3.01 2.83
N LYS A 499 -16.02 -3.74 2.89
CA LYS A 499 -16.70 -4.04 4.13
C LYS A 499 -16.15 -5.35 4.69
N ARG A 500 -15.81 -5.37 5.97
CA ARG A 500 -15.60 -6.62 6.71
C ARG A 500 -16.95 -7.28 6.94
N ASP A 501 -16.98 -8.61 7.07
CA ASP A 501 -18.21 -9.33 7.42
C ASP A 501 -18.81 -8.75 8.71
N GLU A 502 -20.13 -8.54 8.73
CA GLU A 502 -20.92 -7.77 9.71
C GLU A 502 -20.85 -8.29 11.17
N GLY A 503 -19.99 -9.25 11.47
CA GLY A 503 -19.82 -9.87 12.79
C GLY A 503 -19.19 -8.98 13.86
N ARG A 504 -18.66 -7.79 13.51
CA ARG A 504 -18.19 -6.79 14.49
C ARG A 504 -18.97 -5.49 14.35
N SER A 505 -20.06 -5.41 15.09
CA SER A 505 -20.72 -4.16 15.45
C SER A 505 -19.68 -3.24 16.11
N GLN A 506 -19.31 -2.12 15.47
CA GLN A 506 -18.31 -1.15 15.97
C GLN A 506 -18.93 0.24 16.24
N PRO A 507 -18.45 0.97 17.28
CA PRO A 507 -18.72 2.39 17.44
C PRO A 507 -18.40 3.21 16.19
N VAL A 508 -19.08 4.33 15.98
CA VAL A 508 -18.84 5.22 14.83
C VAL A 508 -17.94 6.37 15.25
N VAL A 509 -16.98 6.76 14.42
CA VAL A 509 -16.19 7.98 14.63
C VAL A 509 -16.13 8.83 13.36
N PHE A 510 -16.62 10.07 13.47
CA PHE A 510 -16.45 11.09 12.44
C PHE A 510 -15.06 11.71 12.54
N LEU A 511 -14.35 11.83 11.43
CA LEU A 511 -13.06 12.53 11.37
C LEU A 511 -13.18 13.81 10.53
N LEU A 512 -13.06 14.97 11.17
CA LEU A 512 -13.14 16.28 10.53
C LEU A 512 -11.73 16.85 10.37
N PRO A 513 -11.23 16.98 9.13
CA PRO A 513 -9.91 17.54 8.89
C PRO A 513 -9.84 19.04 9.23
N GLY A 514 -8.62 19.55 9.36
CA GLY A 514 -8.34 20.98 9.47
C GLY A 514 -8.46 21.72 8.14
N ILE A 515 -8.16 23.02 8.17
CA ILE A 515 -8.11 23.86 6.98
C ILE A 515 -7.17 23.25 5.94
N MET A 516 -7.59 23.24 4.67
CA MET A 516 -6.87 22.62 3.55
C MET A 516 -6.56 21.11 3.73
N GLY A 517 -7.18 20.46 4.73
CA GLY A 517 -7.02 19.06 5.02
C GLY A 517 -7.96 18.14 4.23
N SER A 518 -8.79 18.69 3.34
CA SER A 518 -9.63 17.97 2.39
C SER A 518 -9.12 18.21 0.98
N HIS A 519 -9.04 17.16 0.17
CA HIS A 519 -8.89 17.26 -1.27
C HIS A 519 -10.10 17.97 -1.89
N LEU A 520 -9.88 18.92 -2.80
CA LEU A 520 -10.94 19.60 -3.55
C LEU A 520 -10.83 19.25 -5.03
N ALA A 521 -11.97 18.95 -5.64
CA ALA A 521 -12.08 18.55 -7.04
C ALA A 521 -13.14 19.35 -7.78
N ILE A 522 -12.94 19.51 -9.09
CA ILE A 522 -13.91 20.09 -10.04
C ILE A 522 -14.24 19.00 -11.06
N GLY A 523 -15.49 18.53 -11.05
CA GLY A 523 -15.87 17.32 -11.80
C GLY A 523 -15.01 16.13 -11.35
N ASP A 524 -14.35 15.48 -12.31
CA ASP A 524 -13.43 14.36 -12.07
C ASP A 524 -11.96 14.79 -11.93
N ASN A 525 -11.64 16.08 -11.87
CA ASN A 525 -10.26 16.54 -11.69
C ASN A 525 -10.00 17.01 -10.25
N ARG A 526 -9.06 16.35 -9.55
CA ARG A 526 -8.62 16.76 -8.22
C ARG A 526 -7.64 17.93 -8.37
N ILE A 527 -7.99 19.08 -7.82
CA ILE A 527 -7.17 20.29 -7.88
C ILE A 527 -6.28 20.43 -6.63
N TRP A 528 -6.82 20.12 -5.45
CA TRP A 528 -6.10 20.24 -4.17
C TRP A 528 -6.07 18.90 -3.43
N ILE A 529 -4.99 18.49 -2.76
CA ILE A 529 -3.61 18.74 -3.16
C ILE A 529 -3.31 17.79 -4.32
N ASP A 530 -3.17 18.35 -5.52
CA ASP A 530 -2.53 17.68 -6.65
C ASP A 530 -1.23 18.45 -6.98
N PRO A 531 -0.03 17.85 -6.79
CA PRO A 531 1.23 18.53 -7.05
C PRO A 531 1.40 19.03 -8.49
N LEU A 532 0.73 18.42 -9.47
CA LEU A 532 0.80 18.82 -10.88
C LEU A 532 -0.04 20.05 -11.11
N ASP A 533 -1.32 20.02 -10.71
CA ASP A 533 -2.20 21.18 -10.88
C ASP A 533 -1.67 22.37 -10.07
N LEU A 534 -1.16 22.15 -8.85
CA LEU A 534 -0.55 23.21 -8.05
C LEU A 534 0.68 23.85 -8.68
N ALA A 535 1.50 23.10 -9.42
CA ALA A 535 2.66 23.64 -10.10
C ALA A 535 2.30 24.55 -11.29
N PHE A 536 1.08 24.43 -11.81
CA PHE A 536 0.57 25.20 -12.95
C PHE A 536 -0.64 26.08 -12.59
N GLY A 537 -0.67 26.63 -11.37
CA GLY A 537 -1.70 27.58 -10.97
C GLY A 537 -3.07 26.99 -10.66
N GLY A 538 -3.14 25.70 -10.33
CA GLY A 538 -4.38 24.99 -10.03
C GLY A 538 -5.20 25.64 -8.91
N LEU A 539 -4.56 26.32 -7.96
CA LEU A 539 -5.28 27.05 -6.92
C LEU A 539 -6.17 28.17 -7.50
N SER A 540 -5.82 28.76 -8.65
CA SER A 540 -6.65 29.76 -9.34
C SER A 540 -7.93 29.16 -9.91
N GLN A 541 -7.96 27.85 -10.19
CA GLN A 541 -9.19 27.16 -10.57
C GLN A 541 -10.15 27.01 -9.38
N LEU A 542 -9.63 27.12 -8.15
CA LEU A 542 -10.41 27.09 -6.92
C LEU A 542 -10.87 28.49 -6.47
N ASP A 543 -10.93 29.48 -7.36
CA ASP A 543 -11.60 30.76 -7.08
C ASP A 543 -12.96 30.54 -6.40
N ILE A 544 -13.36 31.45 -5.51
CA ILE A 544 -14.61 31.30 -4.75
C ILE A 544 -15.85 31.19 -5.65
N LYS A 545 -15.78 31.74 -6.88
CA LYS A 545 -16.85 31.68 -7.89
C LYS A 545 -16.84 30.38 -8.69
N ALA A 546 -15.85 29.51 -8.50
CA ALA A 546 -15.78 28.23 -9.19
C ALA A 546 -17.01 27.37 -8.83
N GLU A 547 -17.74 26.94 -9.86
CA GLU A 547 -18.89 26.08 -9.69
C GLU A 547 -18.49 24.60 -9.57
N ARG A 548 -19.35 23.80 -8.94
CA ARG A 548 -19.21 22.33 -8.84
C ARG A 548 -17.91 21.87 -8.17
N VAL A 549 -17.34 22.69 -7.31
CA VAL A 549 -16.27 22.24 -6.43
C VAL A 549 -16.86 21.37 -5.33
N TRP A 550 -16.22 20.26 -5.04
CA TRP A 550 -16.63 19.37 -3.96
C TRP A 550 -15.41 18.81 -3.23
N ALA A 551 -15.61 18.49 -1.96
CA ALA A 551 -14.58 17.91 -1.11
C ALA A 551 -14.57 16.39 -1.25
N GLU A 552 -13.49 15.85 -1.78
CA GLU A 552 -13.40 14.45 -2.19
C GLU A 552 -13.07 13.52 -1.02
N ALA A 553 -12.02 13.85 -0.28
CA ALA A 553 -11.40 12.97 0.69
C ALA A 553 -10.49 13.78 1.63
N PRO A 554 -10.29 13.38 2.90
CA PRO A 554 -9.21 13.96 3.70
C PRO A 554 -7.85 13.66 3.05
N VAL A 555 -6.90 14.58 3.19
CA VAL A 555 -5.57 14.40 2.64
C VAL A 555 -4.86 13.24 3.36
N SER A 556 -4.64 12.12 2.64
CA SER A 556 -4.10 10.89 3.25
C SER A 556 -2.75 11.08 3.93
N MET A 557 -1.88 11.97 3.44
CA MET A 557 -0.55 12.17 4.06
C MET A 557 -0.65 12.75 5.47
N ALA A 558 -1.74 13.45 5.78
CA ALA A 558 -1.99 14.04 7.10
C ALA A 558 -2.88 13.15 7.97
N TYR A 559 -3.95 12.58 7.40
CA TYR A 559 -4.99 11.89 8.17
C TYR A 559 -5.02 10.37 8.01
N GLY A 560 -4.39 9.83 6.95
CA GLY A 560 -4.53 8.43 6.57
C GLY A 560 -4.08 7.45 7.66
N ASN A 561 -3.01 7.76 8.39
CA ASN A 561 -2.52 6.91 9.49
C ASN A 561 -3.53 6.85 10.65
N LEU A 562 -4.18 7.98 10.97
CA LEU A 562 -5.19 8.04 12.00
C LEU A 562 -6.46 7.29 11.59
N VAL A 563 -6.91 7.48 10.33
CA VAL A 563 -8.05 6.73 9.78
C VAL A 563 -7.80 5.23 9.87
N LYS A 564 -6.64 4.77 9.40
CA LYS A 564 -6.23 3.36 9.49
C LYS A 564 -6.23 2.86 10.93
N PHE A 565 -5.65 3.62 11.85
CA PHE A 565 -5.62 3.26 13.27
C PHE A 565 -7.03 3.09 13.85
N LEU A 566 -7.91 4.07 13.63
CA LEU A 566 -9.29 4.06 14.16
C LEU A 566 -10.13 2.93 13.55
N ALA A 567 -9.95 2.62 12.26
CA ALA A 567 -10.69 1.58 11.54
C ALA A 567 -10.55 0.17 12.15
N HIS A 568 -9.54 -0.06 13.01
CA HIS A 568 -9.40 -1.32 13.73
C HIS A 568 -10.51 -1.55 14.78
N SER A 569 -11.08 -0.47 15.31
CA SER A 569 -12.01 -0.50 16.45
C SER A 569 -13.31 0.24 16.20
N HIS A 570 -13.33 1.17 15.24
CA HIS A 570 -14.45 2.02 14.92
C HIS A 570 -14.81 1.94 13.44
N GLU A 571 -16.08 2.14 13.13
CA GLU A 571 -16.48 2.58 11.80
C GLU A 571 -16.04 4.05 11.63
N VAL A 572 -15.01 4.28 10.83
CA VAL A 572 -14.50 5.63 10.57
C VAL A 572 -15.27 6.26 9.43
N VAL A 573 -15.87 7.42 9.69
CA VAL A 573 -16.57 8.24 8.71
C VAL A 573 -15.76 9.54 8.52
N PRO A 574 -14.83 9.59 7.58
CA PRO A 574 -14.15 10.85 7.29
C PRO A 574 -15.13 11.83 6.66
N PHE A 575 -15.07 13.08 7.09
CA PHE A 575 -15.95 14.15 6.63
C PHE A 575 -15.09 15.22 5.95
N PRO A 576 -14.65 15.01 4.69
CA PRO A 576 -14.00 16.08 3.93
C PRO A 576 -15.02 17.16 3.63
N TYR A 577 -14.66 18.43 3.81
CA TYR A 577 -15.51 19.59 3.54
C TYR A 577 -14.76 20.65 2.74
N ASP A 578 -15.52 21.50 2.03
CA ASP A 578 -14.95 22.61 1.28
C ASP A 578 -14.52 23.71 2.26
N TRP A 579 -13.22 23.79 2.47
CA TRP A 579 -12.60 24.72 3.42
C TRP A 579 -12.59 26.17 2.92
N ARG A 580 -13.02 26.43 1.68
CA ARG A 580 -13.10 27.77 1.11
C ARG A 580 -14.36 28.50 1.55
N ILE A 581 -15.48 27.78 1.64
CA ILE A 581 -16.81 28.35 1.90
C ILE A 581 -17.12 28.48 3.40
N SER A 582 -18.28 29.05 3.73
CA SER A 582 -18.71 29.23 5.11
C SER A 582 -18.89 27.90 5.84
N LEU A 583 -18.32 27.79 7.05
CA LEU A 583 -18.50 26.63 7.92
C LEU A 583 -19.97 26.42 8.32
N LEU A 584 -20.82 27.45 8.26
CA LEU A 584 -22.26 27.30 8.52
C LEU A 584 -22.96 26.48 7.42
N ALA A 585 -22.51 26.60 6.16
CA ALA A 585 -23.05 25.81 5.07
C ALA A 585 -22.66 24.33 5.22
N GLU A 586 -21.39 24.07 5.55
CA GLU A 586 -20.89 22.71 5.79
C GLU A 586 -21.44 22.08 7.09
N ALA A 587 -21.81 22.90 8.09
CA ALA A 587 -22.43 22.43 9.32
C ALA A 587 -23.77 21.72 9.07
N ASN A 588 -24.55 22.19 8.09
CA ASN A 588 -25.79 21.52 7.67
C ASN A 588 -25.49 20.10 7.15
N ARG A 589 -24.50 19.97 6.26
CA ARG A 589 -24.11 18.67 5.69
C ARG A 589 -23.53 17.74 6.76
N LEU A 590 -22.82 18.28 7.75
CA LEU A 590 -22.31 17.52 8.88
C LEU A 590 -23.46 16.99 9.75
N ALA A 591 -24.46 17.82 10.04
CA ALA A 591 -25.64 17.41 10.79
C ALA A 591 -26.37 16.26 10.08
N ASP A 592 -26.66 16.40 8.78
CA ASP A 592 -27.31 15.35 7.98
C ASP A 592 -26.53 14.02 8.02
N ALA A 593 -25.21 14.08 7.88
CA ALA A 593 -24.35 12.90 7.93
C ALA A 593 -24.37 12.22 9.30
N ILE A 594 -24.33 13.01 10.38
CA ILE A 594 -24.40 12.51 11.76
C ILE A 594 -25.77 11.90 12.04
N GLU A 595 -26.87 12.55 11.64
CA GLU A 595 -28.24 12.05 11.83
C GLU A 595 -28.48 10.70 11.13
N SER A 596 -27.96 10.57 9.90
CA SER A 596 -27.95 9.31 9.17
C SER A 596 -27.24 8.20 9.96
N LYS A 597 -26.04 8.48 10.47
CA LYS A 597 -25.26 7.52 11.26
C LYS A 597 -25.84 7.22 12.64
N LEU A 598 -26.45 8.19 13.31
CA LEU A 598 -27.17 7.97 14.56
C LEU A 598 -28.35 7.01 14.36
N THR A 599 -29.07 7.13 13.24
CA THR A 599 -30.17 6.22 12.90
C THR A 599 -29.71 4.78 12.71
N GLU A 600 -28.50 4.57 12.20
CA GLU A 600 -27.87 3.25 12.10
C GLU A 600 -27.31 2.75 13.44
N ALA A 601 -26.74 3.63 14.26
CA ALA A 601 -26.01 3.28 15.48
C ALA A 601 -26.92 3.04 16.70
N GLU A 602 -28.03 3.77 16.82
CA GLU A 602 -28.95 3.72 17.96
C GLU A 602 -29.55 2.32 18.20
N PRO A 603 -30.08 1.59 17.18
CA PRO A 603 -30.62 0.25 17.39
C PRO A 603 -29.58 -0.76 17.93
N ARG A 604 -28.31 -0.47 17.73
CA ARG A 604 -27.16 -1.30 18.15
C ARG A 604 -26.54 -0.80 19.46
N ASN A 605 -27.09 0.25 20.06
CA ASN A 605 -26.55 0.93 21.25
C ASN A 605 -25.07 1.26 21.11
N HIS A 606 -24.68 1.83 19.97
CA HIS A 606 -23.32 2.27 19.72
C HIS A 606 -23.15 3.78 19.89
N PRO A 607 -22.02 4.23 20.45
CA PRO A 607 -21.71 5.64 20.45
C PRO A 607 -21.31 6.13 19.04
N VAL A 608 -21.70 7.38 18.76
CA VAL A 608 -21.16 8.16 17.64
C VAL A 608 -20.22 9.21 18.23
N HIS A 609 -18.95 9.14 17.84
CA HIS A 609 -17.91 10.07 18.26
C HIS A 609 -17.54 11.04 17.15
N ILE A 610 -16.95 12.17 17.53
CA ILE A 610 -16.43 13.18 16.62
C ILE A 610 -14.97 13.47 17.01
N ILE A 611 -14.04 13.31 16.07
CA ILE A 611 -12.66 13.78 16.19
C ILE A 611 -12.48 14.89 15.16
N ALA A 612 -12.11 16.07 15.65
CA ALA A 612 -12.05 17.26 14.84
C ALA A 612 -10.69 17.95 15.00
N HIS A 613 -9.95 18.12 13.90
CA HIS A 613 -8.64 18.75 13.90
C HIS A 613 -8.71 20.21 13.43
N SER A 614 -8.06 21.13 14.14
CA SER A 614 -7.95 22.54 13.75
C SER A 614 -9.32 23.13 13.38
N MET A 615 -9.49 23.69 12.17
CA MET A 615 -10.76 24.24 11.65
C MET A 615 -11.93 23.24 11.69
N GLY A 616 -11.68 21.94 11.59
CA GLY A 616 -12.74 20.92 11.72
C GLY A 616 -13.46 21.00 13.05
N GLY A 617 -12.78 21.44 14.13
CA GLY A 617 -13.44 21.65 15.42
C GLY A 617 -14.35 22.89 15.44
N LEU A 618 -14.03 23.92 14.64
CA LEU A 618 -14.92 25.05 14.44
C LEU A 618 -16.17 24.62 13.66
N LEU A 619 -16.01 23.74 12.67
CA LEU A 619 -17.13 23.13 11.95
C LEU A 619 -18.03 22.30 12.88
N ALA A 620 -17.44 21.46 13.75
CA ALA A 620 -18.21 20.72 14.76
C ALA A 620 -18.97 21.68 15.69
N ARG A 621 -18.35 22.78 16.13
CA ARG A 621 -19.02 23.80 16.95
C ARG A 621 -20.10 24.57 16.19
N ALA A 622 -19.89 24.85 14.91
CA ALA A 622 -20.89 25.47 14.04
C ALA A 622 -22.13 24.58 13.95
N MET A 623 -21.95 23.26 13.74
CA MET A 623 -23.04 22.29 13.77
C MET A 623 -23.76 22.25 15.12
N ILE A 624 -23.04 22.25 16.25
CA ILE A 624 -23.67 22.30 17.58
C ILE A 624 -24.52 23.56 17.76
N GLY A 625 -24.04 24.71 17.24
CA GLY A 625 -24.76 25.98 17.33
C GLY A 625 -25.98 26.07 16.41
N THR A 626 -25.93 25.46 15.22
CA THR A 626 -27.02 25.52 14.23
C THR A 626 -28.00 24.35 14.30
N HIS A 627 -27.57 23.20 14.81
CA HIS A 627 -28.35 21.95 14.95
C HIS A 627 -28.27 21.40 16.39
N PRO A 628 -28.77 22.15 17.39
CA PRO A 628 -28.72 21.74 18.79
C PRO A 628 -29.45 20.41 19.04
N GLU A 629 -30.46 20.06 18.24
CA GLU A 629 -31.19 18.79 18.30
C GLU A 629 -30.30 17.59 17.92
N THR A 630 -29.48 17.71 16.87
CA THR A 630 -28.52 16.67 16.47
C THR A 630 -27.47 16.46 17.54
N TRP A 631 -26.95 17.54 18.11
CA TRP A 631 -26.02 17.46 19.24
C TRP A 631 -26.67 16.78 20.45
N ALA A 632 -27.89 17.18 20.81
CA ALA A 632 -28.63 16.57 21.91
C ALA A 632 -28.89 15.08 21.69
N ARG A 633 -29.21 14.66 20.45
CA ARG A 633 -29.41 13.25 20.07
C ARG A 633 -28.11 12.45 20.24
N LEU A 634 -27.00 12.96 19.73
CA LEU A 634 -25.67 12.36 19.89
C LEU A 634 -25.30 12.19 21.38
N CYS A 635 -25.56 13.21 22.20
CA CYS A 635 -25.29 13.19 23.64
C CYS A 635 -26.19 12.25 24.46
N LYS A 636 -27.25 11.66 23.89
CA LYS A 636 -28.06 10.66 24.60
C LYS A 636 -27.25 9.42 24.97
N HIS A 637 -26.25 9.07 24.15
CA HIS A 637 -25.38 7.94 24.46
C HIS A 637 -24.28 8.39 25.44
N PRO A 638 -24.14 7.74 26.61
CA PRO A 638 -23.22 8.20 27.68
C PRO A 638 -21.74 8.17 27.25
N ASP A 639 -21.40 7.32 26.29
CA ASP A 639 -20.04 7.21 25.74
C ASP A 639 -19.77 8.09 24.53
N ALA A 640 -20.73 8.85 23.99
CA ALA A 640 -20.45 9.74 22.88
C ALA A 640 -19.42 10.82 23.28
N ARG A 641 -18.48 11.14 22.37
CA ARG A 641 -17.38 12.08 22.63
C ARG A 641 -17.17 13.01 21.44
N LEU A 642 -16.87 14.27 21.73
CA LEU A 642 -16.23 15.20 20.80
C LEU A 642 -14.80 15.46 21.28
N ILE A 643 -13.81 15.16 20.43
CA ILE A 643 -12.39 15.43 20.66
C ILE A 643 -11.95 16.50 19.68
N MET A 644 -11.48 17.63 20.20
CA MET A 644 -11.00 18.76 19.39
C MET A 644 -9.47 18.85 19.51
N LEU A 645 -8.77 18.60 18.41
CA LEU A 645 -7.31 18.59 18.32
C LEU A 645 -6.83 19.93 17.80
N GLY A 646 -6.29 20.79 18.68
CA GLY A 646 -5.69 22.07 18.28
C GLY A 646 -6.68 23.05 17.63
N THR A 647 -7.97 22.99 17.98
CA THR A 647 -8.98 23.88 17.38
C THR A 647 -8.81 25.34 17.82
N PRO A 648 -8.75 26.29 16.89
CA PRO A 648 -8.60 27.71 17.21
C PRO A 648 -9.95 28.32 17.62
N ASN A 649 -10.44 28.00 18.81
CA ASN A 649 -11.74 28.47 19.32
C ASN A 649 -11.88 29.99 19.39
N GLY A 650 -10.77 30.72 19.58
CA GLY A 650 -10.70 32.18 19.53
C GLY A 650 -10.13 32.72 18.22
N GLY A 651 -10.13 31.92 17.15
CA GLY A 651 -9.44 32.21 15.90
C GLY A 651 -7.92 32.06 15.98
N SER A 652 -7.23 32.41 14.88
CA SER A 652 -5.81 32.11 14.67
C SER A 652 -5.05 33.26 14.02
N PHE A 653 -3.93 33.66 14.63
CA PHE A 653 -3.01 34.64 14.07
C PHE A 653 -2.28 34.16 12.79
N ILE A 654 -2.40 32.88 12.43
CA ILE A 654 -1.95 32.38 11.12
C ILE A 654 -2.69 33.10 9.99
N VAL A 655 -3.98 33.38 10.13
CA VAL A 655 -4.78 33.98 9.06
C VAL A 655 -4.34 35.43 8.75
N PRO A 656 -4.10 36.30 9.75
CA PRO A 656 -3.43 37.57 9.51
C PRO A 656 -2.04 37.46 8.88
N LEU A 657 -1.25 36.47 9.26
CA LEU A 657 0.06 36.23 8.64
C LEU A 657 -0.07 35.77 7.19
N VAL A 658 -1.09 35.00 6.84
CA VAL A 658 -1.42 34.63 5.45
C VAL A 658 -1.73 35.89 4.66
N PHE A 659 -2.72 36.69 5.07
CA PHE A 659 -3.12 37.90 4.32
C PHE A 659 -2.04 38.96 4.21
N THR A 660 -1.08 39.00 5.15
CA THR A 660 0.08 39.90 5.10
C THR A 660 1.31 39.29 4.41
N GLY A 661 1.19 38.09 3.83
CA GLY A 661 2.26 37.43 3.08
C GLY A 661 3.47 37.01 3.92
N ARG A 662 3.24 36.69 5.20
CA ARG A 662 4.27 36.40 6.21
C ARG A 662 4.24 34.96 6.72
N GLU A 663 3.28 34.18 6.26
CA GLU A 663 3.14 32.77 6.62
C GLU A 663 3.98 31.87 5.66
N SER A 664 4.67 30.87 6.20
CA SER A 664 5.65 30.07 5.47
C SER A 664 5.05 29.08 4.47
N MET A 665 3.85 28.57 4.70
CA MET A 665 3.12 27.75 3.73
C MET A 665 2.75 28.55 2.48
N VAL A 666 2.31 29.81 2.59
CA VAL A 666 2.05 30.68 1.42
C VAL A 666 3.33 30.93 0.63
N MET A 667 4.46 31.16 1.32
CA MET A 667 5.76 31.30 0.67
C MET A 667 6.20 30.01 -0.03
N GLN A 668 5.95 28.85 0.57
CA GLN A 668 6.26 27.55 -0.04
C GLN A 668 5.35 27.22 -1.24
N LEU A 669 4.06 27.55 -1.17
CA LEU A 669 3.12 27.38 -2.28
C LEU A 669 3.52 28.27 -3.48
N ALA A 670 3.84 29.54 -3.24
CA ALA A 670 4.30 30.47 -4.28
C ALA A 670 5.64 30.05 -4.93
N MET A 671 6.47 29.25 -4.25
CA MET A 671 7.69 28.69 -4.85
C MET A 671 7.44 27.46 -5.74
N VAL A 672 6.30 26.79 -5.56
CA VAL A 672 5.94 25.56 -6.29
C VAL A 672 5.03 25.87 -7.46
N ASP A 673 4.23 26.94 -7.37
CA ASP A 673 3.38 27.45 -8.45
C ASP A 673 4.21 28.28 -9.45
N PHE A 674 4.35 27.79 -10.69
CA PHE A 674 5.05 28.51 -11.76
C PHE A 674 4.16 29.52 -12.49
N SER A 675 2.86 29.55 -12.19
CA SER A 675 1.86 30.36 -12.90
C SER A 675 1.39 31.56 -12.09
N ASN A 676 1.33 31.46 -10.76
CA ASN A 676 0.96 32.58 -9.88
C ASN A 676 2.11 33.03 -8.99
N ASN A 677 2.23 34.33 -8.78
CA ASN A 677 3.07 34.91 -7.74
C ASN A 677 2.31 35.04 -6.40
N GLN A 678 3.03 35.42 -5.35
CA GLN A 678 2.47 35.54 -4.00
C GLN A 678 1.25 36.49 -3.92
N ALA A 679 1.24 37.61 -4.64
CA ALA A 679 0.14 38.57 -4.60
C ALA A 679 -1.13 38.01 -5.26
N GLU A 680 -0.99 37.26 -6.35
CA GLU A 680 -2.10 36.59 -7.05
C GLU A 680 -2.73 35.48 -6.20
N LEU A 681 -1.92 34.72 -5.47
CA LEU A 681 -2.42 33.73 -4.50
C LEU A 681 -3.19 34.41 -3.35
N LEU A 682 -2.71 35.55 -2.86
CA LEU A 682 -3.42 36.32 -1.83
C LEU A 682 -4.75 36.89 -2.35
N GLU A 683 -4.82 37.30 -3.61
CA GLU A 683 -6.06 37.77 -4.24
C GLU A 683 -7.11 36.66 -4.37
N ILE A 684 -6.71 35.40 -4.46
CA ILE A 684 -7.65 34.27 -4.42
C ILE A 684 -8.12 34.01 -2.98
N LEU A 685 -7.17 33.88 -2.05
CA LEU A 685 -7.45 33.51 -0.66
C LEU A 685 -8.29 34.55 0.09
N ARG A 686 -8.15 35.84 -0.25
CA ARG A 686 -8.87 36.94 0.39
C ARG A 686 -10.38 36.91 0.17
N PHE A 687 -10.91 36.02 -0.65
CA PHE A 687 -12.34 35.84 -0.88
C PHE A 687 -12.90 34.55 -0.28
N TYR A 688 -12.12 33.78 0.49
CA TYR A 688 -12.58 32.53 1.10
C TYR A 688 -13.21 32.79 2.48
N PRO A 689 -14.55 32.71 2.63
CA PRO A 689 -15.19 32.95 3.92
C PRO A 689 -14.73 31.97 5.01
N GLY A 690 -14.43 30.71 4.65
CA GLY A 690 -13.95 29.72 5.61
C GLY A 690 -12.62 30.12 6.26
N LEU A 691 -11.71 30.72 5.48
CA LEU A 691 -10.45 31.25 5.99
C LEU A 691 -10.68 32.49 6.88
N MET A 692 -11.58 33.39 6.49
CA MET A 692 -11.90 34.59 7.29
C MET A 692 -12.56 34.26 8.63
N GLN A 693 -13.40 33.23 8.69
CA GLN A 693 -14.03 32.77 9.94
C GLN A 693 -13.01 32.27 10.98
N MET A 694 -11.75 32.07 10.59
CA MET A 694 -10.65 31.75 11.50
C MET A 694 -9.85 32.98 11.95
N LEU A 695 -10.21 34.20 11.57
CA LEU A 695 -9.55 35.41 12.08
C LEU A 695 -9.62 35.46 13.62
N PRO A 696 -8.54 35.92 14.29
CA PRO A 696 -8.49 35.91 15.74
C PRO A 696 -9.46 36.91 16.34
N VAL A 697 -10.21 36.45 17.34
CA VAL A 697 -10.99 37.30 18.23
C VAL A 697 -10.02 37.85 19.27
N THR A 698 -9.85 39.16 19.28
CA THR A 698 -8.95 39.87 20.19
C THR A 698 -9.76 40.67 21.20
N GLU A 699 -9.22 40.80 22.40
CA GLU A 699 -9.73 41.77 23.39
C GLU A 699 -8.93 43.07 23.21
N GLY A 700 -9.57 44.18 22.82
CA GLY A 700 -8.94 45.50 22.66
C GLY A 700 -9.18 46.17 21.29
N ASP A 701 -8.32 47.13 20.93
CA ASP A 701 -8.50 48.01 19.76
C ASP A 701 -8.15 47.38 18.39
N PHE A 702 -7.85 46.09 18.34
CA PHE A 702 -7.39 45.38 17.14
C PHE A 702 -8.41 44.35 16.65
N ASP A 703 -9.57 44.81 16.17
CA ASP A 703 -10.59 43.95 15.57
C ASP A 703 -10.20 43.54 14.14
N PHE A 704 -9.78 42.29 13.93
CA PHE A 704 -9.39 41.79 12.61
C PHE A 704 -10.55 41.64 11.62
N PHE A 705 -11.80 41.72 12.08
CA PHE A 705 -12.99 41.78 11.21
C PHE A 705 -13.28 43.21 10.73
N SER A 706 -12.58 44.22 11.25
CA SER A 706 -12.71 45.62 10.85
C SER A 706 -11.66 46.03 9.81
N ALA A 707 -12.12 46.65 8.72
CA ALA A 707 -11.27 47.23 7.70
C ALA A 707 -10.33 48.34 8.25
N GLU A 708 -10.69 48.99 9.36
CA GLU A 708 -9.81 49.98 10.02
C GLU A 708 -8.53 49.34 10.55
N THR A 709 -8.62 48.15 11.15
CA THR A 709 -7.47 47.42 11.68
C THR A 709 -6.45 47.11 10.60
N TRP A 710 -6.92 46.65 9.44
CA TRP A 710 -6.06 46.38 8.28
C TRP A 710 -5.43 47.66 7.70
N ARG A 711 -6.16 48.78 7.68
CA ARG A 711 -5.61 50.08 7.29
C ARG A 711 -4.52 50.56 8.26
N ARG A 712 -4.73 50.41 9.56
CA ARG A 712 -3.73 50.73 10.60
C ARG A 712 -2.48 49.87 10.45
N LEU A 713 -2.64 48.56 10.24
CA LEU A 713 -1.51 47.64 10.01
C LEU A 713 -0.71 48.02 8.77
N ARG A 714 -1.38 48.37 7.67
CA ARG A 714 -0.70 48.82 6.44
C ARG A 714 0.08 50.11 6.63
N ALA A 715 -0.42 51.05 7.43
CA ALA A 715 0.24 52.32 7.69
C ALA A 715 1.53 52.19 8.50
N VAL A 716 1.68 51.12 9.29
CA VAL A 716 2.86 50.88 10.14
C VAL A 716 3.77 49.76 9.60
N ASP A 717 3.39 49.10 8.51
CA ASP A 717 4.19 48.06 7.89
C ASP A 717 5.41 48.67 7.17
N ASP A 718 6.60 48.47 7.74
CA ASP A 718 7.87 49.04 7.29
C ASP A 718 8.54 48.25 6.16
N GLN A 719 7.97 47.10 5.78
CA GLN A 719 8.47 46.27 4.70
C GLN A 719 7.65 46.55 3.44
N ASN A 720 8.29 46.93 2.33
CA ASN A 720 7.71 47.13 0.98
C ASN A 720 7.06 45.84 0.38
N ARG A 721 6.35 45.04 1.17
CA ARG A 721 5.63 43.84 0.73
C ARG A 721 4.24 44.26 0.26
N GLU A 722 3.92 43.95 -0.99
CA GLU A 722 2.55 44.06 -1.46
C GLU A 722 1.72 42.95 -0.80
N TRP A 723 0.76 43.36 0.02
CA TRP A 723 -0.25 42.46 0.57
C TRP A 723 -1.63 43.08 0.45
N ILE A 724 -2.66 42.25 0.47
CA ILE A 724 -4.05 42.66 0.19
C ILE A 724 -4.89 42.35 1.43
N ALA A 725 -5.67 43.32 1.88
CA ALA A 725 -6.56 43.13 3.03
C ALA A 725 -7.70 42.16 2.66
N PRO A 726 -8.19 41.33 3.60
CA PRO A 726 -9.37 40.52 3.35
C PRO A 726 -10.57 41.39 2.96
N ASP A 727 -11.39 40.90 2.05
CA ASP A 727 -12.64 41.56 1.62
C ASP A 727 -13.83 40.76 2.17
N PRO A 728 -14.42 41.17 3.32
CA PRO A 728 -15.35 40.35 4.10
C PRO A 728 -16.69 40.06 3.44
#